data_AF-A0A7R9L7I7-F1
#
_entry.id   AF-A0A7R9L7I7-F1
#
_cell.length_a   1.000
_cell.length_b   1.000
_cell.length_c   1.000
_cell.angle_alpha   90.00
_cell.angle_beta   90.00
_cell.angle_gamma   90.00
#
_symmetry.space_group_name_H-M   'P 1'
#
loop_
_entity.id
_entity.type
_entity.pdbx_description
1 polymer ?
#
loop_
_entity_poly.entity_id
_entity_poly.type
_entity_poly.pdbx_seq_one_letter_code
_entity_poly.pdbx_strand_id
1 'polypeptide(L)'
;MPSIYQLKPAFQNLLRPFVQKLFNIGITANQVTLLAMFISLGLSFFLYQYYLNHAVNGWLLLFPLWMLLRMAFNAIDGMLAREFKQQSNLGAFYNELCDVISDTALYLCLIAFGFISAKLLLLIAFLAILSEYTGVMAPLIGQERRYDGPMGKSDRAFWFSLITVVIITVPLFTTNLQLLGLICNGILILIVSYLGHHTFKSHDGTELFYQHWATNSPSETKKAILLFHRGHEHSGRMAHLVKELNLSDFDFFAWDARGHGDSPGERGDAPSFSACVKDIQYFVQHIEENYGIDAKNIAVVAQSVGAVLAATWVHDYAPKIRALCLASPAFDIKLYVPFAEPSLRVMEKIRGNFFIQSYVKAKMLTHDEERAQSYDTDPKIAKAISVRMLLGLYDASKRIVADSQNIFVPTQVLCSGSDFVVFQKPQREFYQKLPHPKKELHILDGFFHDTLGEKDRHIATEKIRRFIQQCFAVEYQAPDVLNADKIGPSCAIAEDLSSPLPAKSMKNAFWEITKKNLKIGSHLSKGLKIGEDTGYDSGSTLDFVYRNQSESSNPIGKIIDRQYLNAIGWRGIRVRKQNIEHLVQKYADILIKKRKPLRIMDIASGHGRYILDAVVQLPKRPDSILLRDYSDINVQAGQQMIAARGLNDIAEFVQADAFDTLSLASVKPKPSLAVVSGLYELFADNDLLRQSLEGLSKAILKDGYLIYTGQIWHPQQEFIARALTSHREGDAWVMRLRSQAEMDALVEAAGFKKVDQCIDEFGIFTVSVAQKL
;
A
#
# COMPACT_ATOMS: atom_id res chain seq x y z
N MET A 1 2.89 4.47 23.21
CA MET A 1 2.58 4.95 24.58
C MET A 1 3.46 6.14 24.91
N PRO A 2 3.02 7.09 25.75
CA PRO A 2 3.92 8.08 26.34
C PRO A 2 5.01 7.32 27.12
N SER A 3 6.28 7.50 26.75
CA SER A 3 7.41 6.94 27.51
C SER A 3 7.56 7.72 28.82
N ILE A 4 8.01 7.06 29.89
CA ILE A 4 8.39 7.75 31.14
C ILE A 4 9.43 8.84 30.88
N TYR A 5 10.18 8.73 29.78
CA TYR A 5 11.09 9.75 29.30
C TYR A 5 10.45 11.15 29.14
N GLN A 6 9.15 11.24 28.86
CA GLN A 6 8.45 12.53 28.73
C GLN A 6 8.34 13.31 30.05
N LEU A 7 8.51 12.64 31.21
CA LEU A 7 8.54 13.28 32.53
C LEU A 7 9.91 13.91 32.87
N LYS A 8 10.93 13.67 32.04
CA LYS A 8 12.32 14.08 32.29
C LYS A 8 12.48 15.58 32.58
N PRO A 9 11.86 16.53 31.85
CA PRO A 9 12.04 17.96 32.12
C PRO A 9 11.50 18.38 33.49
N ALA A 10 10.31 17.87 33.87
CA ALA A 10 9.70 18.15 35.17
C ALA A 10 10.55 17.58 36.32
N PHE A 11 11.07 16.37 36.13
CA PHE A 11 11.95 15.72 37.10
C PHE A 11 13.30 16.45 37.28
N GLN A 12 13.92 16.90 36.18
CA GLN A 12 15.15 17.71 36.23
C GLN A 12 14.93 19.04 36.95
N ASN A 13 13.79 19.70 36.73
CA ASN A 13 13.46 20.93 37.44
C ASN A 13 13.35 20.73 38.95
N LEU A 14 12.82 19.59 39.41
CA LEU A 14 12.76 19.24 40.83
C LEU A 14 14.15 19.04 41.44
N LEU A 15 15.09 18.48 40.68
CA LEU A 15 16.46 18.19 41.13
C LEU A 15 17.39 19.41 41.09
N ARG A 16 17.09 20.41 40.25
CA ARG A 16 17.98 21.57 40.00
C ARG A 16 18.48 22.29 41.27
N PRO A 17 17.67 22.57 42.31
CA PRO A 17 18.15 23.20 43.54
C PRO A 17 19.19 22.35 44.29
N PHE A 18 19.05 21.03 44.23
CA PHE A 18 19.99 20.08 44.83
C PHE A 18 21.29 20.01 44.00
N VAL A 19 21.17 19.97 42.67
CA VAL A 19 22.33 20.01 41.75
C VAL A 19 23.19 21.26 42.01
N GLN A 20 22.56 22.44 42.17
CA GLN A 20 23.27 23.67 42.50
C GLN A 20 24.04 23.58 43.82
N LYS A 21 23.46 22.96 44.85
CA LYS A 21 24.15 22.73 46.13
C LYS A 21 25.35 21.80 45.97
N LEU A 22 25.19 20.69 45.23
CA LEU A 22 26.27 19.74 44.95
C LEU A 22 27.44 20.41 44.21
N PHE A 23 27.14 21.25 43.22
CA PHE A 23 28.16 22.03 42.53
C PHE A 23 28.90 22.98 43.48
N ASN A 24 28.18 23.72 44.34
CA ASN A 24 28.77 24.68 45.27
C ASN A 24 29.72 24.03 46.30
N ILE A 25 29.53 22.76 46.63
CA ILE A 25 30.43 21.99 47.52
C ILE A 25 31.52 21.23 46.77
N GLY A 26 31.67 21.44 45.46
CA GLY A 26 32.76 20.88 44.65
C GLY A 26 32.54 19.46 44.13
N ILE A 27 31.31 18.94 44.15
CA ILE A 27 31.01 17.63 43.57
C ILE A 27 31.01 17.70 42.04
N THR A 28 31.65 16.70 41.43
CA THR A 28 31.76 16.56 39.97
C THR A 28 30.76 15.54 39.41
N ALA A 29 30.36 15.71 38.16
CA ALA A 29 29.49 14.77 37.44
C ALA A 29 30.05 13.34 37.47
N ASN A 30 31.36 13.18 37.23
CA ASN A 30 32.03 11.88 37.26
C ASN A 30 31.94 11.20 38.64
N GLN A 31 32.04 11.97 39.74
CA GLN A 31 31.86 11.41 41.08
C GLN A 31 30.45 10.88 41.30
N VAL A 32 29.43 11.58 40.80
CA VAL A 32 28.03 11.14 40.88
C VAL A 32 27.82 9.85 40.07
N THR A 33 28.31 9.80 38.83
CA THR A 33 28.24 8.61 37.96
C THR A 33 28.92 7.39 38.58
N LEU A 34 30.17 7.55 39.07
CA LEU A 34 30.92 6.45 39.70
C LEU A 34 30.26 5.98 40.99
N LEU A 35 29.78 6.91 41.82
CA LEU A 35 29.08 6.58 43.07
C LEU A 35 27.79 5.78 42.79
N ALA A 36 27.00 6.20 41.79
CA ALA A 36 25.80 5.48 41.38
C ALA A 36 26.14 4.05 40.91
N MET A 37 27.25 3.86 40.19
CA MET A 37 27.70 2.54 39.77
C MET A 37 28.08 1.65 40.96
N PHE A 38 28.92 2.14 41.87
CA PHE A 38 29.35 1.35 43.03
C PHE A 38 28.18 0.96 43.94
N ILE A 39 27.22 1.86 44.16
CA ILE A 39 26.01 1.53 44.93
C ILE A 39 25.17 0.49 44.18
N SER A 40 25.02 0.62 42.85
CA SER A 40 24.28 -0.37 42.04
C SER A 40 24.90 -1.76 42.11
N LEU A 41 26.22 -1.85 42.00
CA LEU A 41 26.96 -3.11 42.14
C LEU A 41 26.85 -3.69 43.55
N GLY A 42 27.02 -2.86 44.58
CA GLY A 42 26.91 -3.28 45.97
C GLY A 42 25.52 -3.80 46.32
N LEU A 43 24.47 -3.09 45.89
CA LEU A 43 23.08 -3.49 46.08
C LEU A 43 22.77 -4.79 45.32
N SER A 44 23.14 -4.86 44.04
CA SER A 44 22.96 -6.06 43.22
C SER A 44 23.61 -7.28 43.86
N PHE A 45 24.86 -7.14 44.31
CA PHE A 45 25.60 -8.21 44.97
C PHE A 45 24.95 -8.62 46.29
N PHE A 46 24.54 -7.65 47.12
CA PHE A 46 23.84 -7.90 48.37
C PHE A 46 22.53 -8.66 48.14
N LEU A 47 21.68 -8.19 47.23
CA LEU A 47 20.39 -8.82 46.93
C LEU A 47 20.59 -10.24 46.39
N TYR A 48 21.54 -10.45 45.49
CA TYR A 48 21.87 -11.78 44.97
C TYR A 48 22.31 -12.72 46.09
N GLN A 49 23.33 -12.34 46.88
CA GLN A 49 23.87 -13.20 47.94
C GLN A 49 22.85 -13.48 49.06
N TYR A 50 22.07 -12.46 49.42
CA TYR A 50 21.06 -12.58 50.47
C TYR A 50 19.95 -13.56 50.07
N TYR A 51 19.38 -13.39 48.88
CA TYR A 51 18.26 -14.20 48.41
C TYR A 51 18.63 -15.59 47.87
N LEU A 52 19.92 -15.92 47.77
CA LEU A 52 20.35 -17.32 47.61
C LEU A 52 20.00 -18.18 48.83
N ASN A 53 19.97 -17.59 50.03
CA ASN A 53 19.87 -18.33 51.29
C ASN A 53 18.68 -17.89 52.16
N HIS A 54 17.94 -16.85 51.77
CA HIS A 54 16.84 -16.30 52.56
C HIS A 54 15.55 -16.22 51.74
N ALA A 55 14.41 -16.37 52.42
CA ALA A 55 13.10 -16.16 51.82
C ALA A 55 12.86 -14.69 51.46
N VAL A 56 11.98 -14.46 50.47
CA VAL A 56 11.57 -13.11 50.04
C VAL A 56 11.06 -12.30 51.23
N ASN A 57 11.55 -11.08 51.38
CA ASN A 57 11.16 -10.16 52.45
C ASN A 57 11.33 -8.70 52.02
N GLY A 58 11.12 -7.77 52.95
CA GLY A 58 11.14 -6.33 52.67
C GLY A 58 12.45 -5.77 52.12
N TRP A 59 13.59 -6.47 52.26
CA TRP A 59 14.87 -6.00 51.70
C TRP A 59 14.83 -5.85 50.18
N LEU A 60 13.97 -6.60 49.48
CA LEU A 60 13.82 -6.50 48.02
C LEU A 60 13.19 -5.17 47.59
N LEU A 61 12.53 -4.41 48.48
CA LEU A 61 12.04 -3.05 48.20
C LEU A 61 13.17 -2.04 48.03
N LEU A 62 14.41 -2.37 48.43
CA LEU A 62 15.57 -1.55 48.11
C LEU A 62 15.80 -1.48 46.59
N PHE A 63 15.40 -2.50 45.84
CA PHE A 63 15.54 -2.52 44.38
C PHE A 63 14.73 -1.41 43.70
N PRO A 64 13.39 -1.34 43.80
CA PRO A 64 12.61 -0.30 43.13
C PRO A 64 12.96 1.10 43.66
N LEU A 65 13.27 1.25 44.94
CA LEU A 65 13.75 2.51 45.52
C LEU A 65 15.07 2.95 44.87
N TRP A 66 16.03 2.05 44.73
CA TRP A 66 17.31 2.35 44.11
C TRP A 66 17.18 2.61 42.61
N MET A 67 16.33 1.90 41.88
CA MET A 67 16.09 2.18 40.45
C MET A 67 15.58 3.62 40.24
N LEU A 68 14.72 4.12 41.14
CA LEU A 68 14.26 5.51 41.12
C LEU A 68 15.40 6.49 41.45
N LEU A 69 16.16 6.23 42.52
CA LEU A 69 17.28 7.07 42.91
C LEU A 69 18.36 7.10 41.84
N ARG A 70 18.70 5.97 41.23
CA ARG A 70 19.66 5.88 40.13
C ARG A 70 19.26 6.78 38.96
N MET A 71 17.98 6.78 38.56
CA MET A 71 17.50 7.72 37.54
C MET A 71 17.70 9.18 37.94
N ALA A 72 17.61 9.50 39.23
CA ALA A 72 17.95 10.83 39.75
C ALA A 72 19.45 11.13 39.62
N PHE A 73 20.33 10.17 39.95
CA PHE A 73 21.79 10.33 39.81
C PHE A 73 22.19 10.56 38.35
N ASN A 74 21.63 9.79 37.41
CA ASN A 74 21.83 9.95 35.96
C ASN A 74 21.24 11.26 35.39
N ALA A 75 20.32 11.89 36.12
CA ALA A 75 19.84 13.22 35.77
C ALA A 75 20.77 14.30 36.35
N ILE A 76 21.22 14.11 37.59
CA ILE A 76 22.13 15.01 38.33
C ILE A 76 23.48 15.13 37.61
N ASP A 77 24.11 14.02 37.21
CA ASP A 77 25.39 14.05 36.52
C ASP A 77 25.31 14.77 35.16
N GLY A 78 24.27 14.51 34.36
CA GLY A 78 24.00 15.18 33.09
C GLY A 78 23.64 16.65 33.25
N MET A 79 23.07 17.07 34.38
CA MET A 79 22.86 18.47 34.72
C MET A 79 24.14 19.15 35.19
N LEU A 80 24.95 18.51 36.05
CA LEU A 80 26.28 19.00 36.45
C LEU A 80 27.19 19.20 35.24
N ALA A 81 27.21 18.24 34.31
CA ALA A 81 27.96 18.33 33.07
C ALA A 81 27.50 19.53 32.22
N ARG A 82 26.18 19.66 31.96
CA ARG A 82 25.66 20.66 31.01
C ARG A 82 25.51 22.07 31.58
N GLU A 83 24.91 22.20 32.77
CA GLU A 83 24.57 23.49 33.37
C GLU A 83 25.80 24.17 34.02
N PHE A 84 26.77 23.38 34.49
CA PHE A 84 27.96 23.88 35.20
C PHE A 84 29.28 23.64 34.45
N LYS A 85 29.20 23.37 33.14
CA LYS A 85 30.36 23.20 32.24
C LYS A 85 31.36 22.12 32.68
N GLN A 86 30.91 21.05 33.33
CA GLN A 86 31.75 19.91 33.71
C GLN A 86 31.86 18.84 32.60
N GLN A 87 31.49 19.15 31.35
CA GLN A 87 31.56 18.21 30.23
C GLN A 87 33.01 17.82 29.93
N SER A 88 33.28 16.52 29.75
CA SER A 88 34.59 16.00 29.34
C SER A 88 34.45 14.72 28.54
N ASN A 89 35.44 14.41 27.69
CA ASN A 89 35.47 13.15 26.93
C ASN A 89 35.49 11.93 27.85
N LEU A 90 36.25 12.02 28.95
CA LEU A 90 36.29 10.98 29.98
C LEU A 90 34.95 10.82 30.69
N GLY A 91 34.26 11.93 30.99
CA GLY A 91 32.94 11.90 31.62
C GLY A 91 31.87 11.30 30.71
N ALA A 92 31.92 11.56 29.40
CA ALA A 92 31.04 10.89 28.44
C ALA A 92 31.27 9.37 28.41
N PHE A 93 32.54 8.93 28.45
CA PHE A 93 32.87 7.51 28.53
C PHE A 93 32.37 6.87 29.83
N TYR A 94 32.59 7.51 30.98
CA TYR A 94 32.10 7.02 32.27
C TYR A 94 30.58 6.94 32.32
N ASN A 95 29.87 7.95 31.82
CA ASN A 95 28.41 7.96 31.81
C ASN A 95 27.84 6.72 31.11
N GLU A 96 28.35 6.39 29.93
CA GLU A 96 27.86 5.23 29.17
C GLU A 96 28.27 3.89 29.79
N LEU A 97 29.55 3.75 30.13
CA LEU A 97 30.06 2.48 30.65
C LEU A 97 29.48 2.14 32.02
N CYS A 98 29.40 3.11 32.92
CA CYS A 98 28.89 2.92 34.27
C CYS A 98 27.40 2.57 34.25
N ASP A 99 26.63 3.16 33.33
CA ASP A 99 25.22 2.82 33.17
C ASP A 99 25.01 1.39 32.73
N VAL A 100 25.76 0.95 31.71
CA VAL A 100 25.68 -0.41 31.19
C VAL A 100 26.04 -1.43 32.27
N ILE A 101 27.12 -1.18 33.03
CA ILE A 101 27.56 -2.04 34.14
C ILE A 101 26.49 -2.11 35.24
N SER A 102 25.94 -0.96 35.62
CA SER A 102 24.95 -0.85 36.69
C SER A 102 23.65 -1.57 36.34
N ASP A 103 23.09 -1.30 35.15
CA ASP A 103 21.86 -1.91 34.67
C ASP A 103 22.01 -3.42 34.54
N THR A 104 23.13 -3.88 33.97
CA THR A 104 23.39 -5.32 33.80
C THR A 104 23.46 -6.04 35.14
N ALA A 105 24.17 -5.49 36.13
CA ALA A 105 24.26 -6.09 37.45
C ALA A 105 22.87 -6.17 38.12
N LEU A 106 22.13 -5.07 38.12
CA LEU A 106 20.78 -4.99 38.70
C LEU A 106 19.79 -5.95 38.01
N TYR A 107 19.86 -6.13 36.69
CA TYR A 107 18.99 -7.09 36.01
C TYR A 107 19.35 -8.53 36.35
N LEU A 108 20.64 -8.86 36.39
CA LEU A 108 21.12 -10.23 36.60
C LEU A 108 21.04 -10.69 38.07
N CYS A 109 20.97 -9.79 39.05
CA CYS A 109 20.80 -10.19 40.45
C CYS A 109 19.50 -10.97 40.70
N LEU A 110 18.49 -10.78 39.85
CA LEU A 110 17.22 -11.50 39.93
C LEU A 110 17.33 -12.99 39.57
N ILE A 111 18.48 -13.46 39.05
CA ILE A 111 18.77 -14.90 38.88
C ILE A 111 18.72 -15.65 40.22
N ALA A 112 18.88 -14.95 41.36
CA ALA A 112 18.71 -15.55 42.69
C ALA A 112 17.32 -16.19 42.90
N PHE A 113 16.31 -15.80 42.13
CA PHE A 113 14.97 -16.38 42.19
C PHE A 113 14.80 -17.49 41.14
N GLY A 114 14.80 -18.75 41.59
CA GLY A 114 14.77 -19.93 40.71
C GLY A 114 13.54 -20.07 39.77
N PHE A 115 12.48 -19.29 40.00
CA PHE A 115 11.30 -19.23 39.11
C PHE A 115 11.43 -18.19 37.99
N ILE A 116 12.52 -17.39 37.97
CA ILE A 116 12.83 -16.45 36.90
C ILE A 116 13.75 -17.13 35.88
N SER A 117 13.42 -17.00 34.60
CA SER A 117 14.19 -17.59 33.51
C SER A 117 15.52 -16.85 33.32
N ALA A 118 16.62 -17.51 33.69
CA ALA A 118 17.97 -17.00 33.46
C ALA A 118 18.24 -16.71 31.97
N LYS A 119 17.69 -17.52 31.05
CA LYS A 119 17.83 -17.30 29.60
C LYS A 119 17.19 -15.98 29.16
N LEU A 120 16.00 -15.65 29.69
CA LEU A 120 15.32 -14.40 29.38
C LEU A 120 16.05 -13.19 29.97
N LEU A 121 16.52 -13.28 31.22
CA LEU A 121 17.30 -12.21 31.84
C LEU A 121 18.60 -11.93 31.07
N LEU A 122 19.33 -12.98 30.67
CA LEU A 122 20.55 -12.84 29.86
C LEU A 122 20.25 -12.22 28.49
N LEU A 123 19.16 -12.62 27.84
CA LEU A 123 18.73 -12.03 26.58
C LEU A 123 18.39 -10.54 26.74
N ILE A 124 17.64 -10.17 27.78
CA ILE A 124 17.28 -8.77 28.05
C ILE A 124 18.51 -7.94 28.38
N ALA A 125 19.44 -8.46 29.19
CA ALA A 125 20.70 -7.79 29.48
C ALA A 125 21.52 -7.57 28.20
N PHE A 126 21.64 -8.58 27.34
CA PHE A 126 22.30 -8.46 26.05
C PHE A 126 21.64 -7.40 25.16
N LEU A 127 20.31 -7.43 25.03
CA LEU A 127 19.57 -6.45 24.23
C LEU A 127 19.67 -5.03 24.79
N ALA A 128 19.69 -4.87 26.12
CA ALA A 128 19.89 -3.58 26.78
C ALA A 128 21.30 -3.03 26.49
N ILE A 129 22.35 -3.86 26.62
CA ILE A 129 23.73 -3.50 26.27
C ILE A 129 23.81 -3.09 24.79
N LEU A 130 23.21 -3.89 23.90
CA LEU A 130 23.19 -3.64 22.46
C LEU A 130 22.51 -2.30 22.14
N SER A 131 21.37 -2.01 22.78
CA SER A 131 20.64 -0.75 22.64
C SER A 131 21.49 0.47 23.04
N GLU A 132 22.18 0.40 24.18
CA GLU A 132 23.09 1.47 24.60
C GLU A 132 24.27 1.63 23.64
N TYR A 133 24.87 0.52 23.21
CA TYR A 133 25.98 0.53 22.27
C TYR A 133 25.57 1.17 20.93
N THR A 134 24.40 0.81 20.38
CA THR A 134 23.87 1.43 19.15
C THR A 134 23.71 2.95 19.32
N GLY A 135 23.27 3.42 20.48
CA GLY A 135 23.18 4.85 20.77
C GLY A 135 24.54 5.56 20.78
N VAL A 136 25.59 4.90 21.29
CA VAL A 136 26.96 5.44 21.35
C VAL A 136 27.67 5.42 19.98
N MET A 137 27.26 4.54 19.06
CA MET A 137 27.83 4.46 17.71
C MET A 137 27.42 5.64 16.80
N ALA A 138 26.27 6.27 17.02
CA ALA A 138 25.78 7.37 16.17
C ALA A 138 26.74 8.58 16.12
N PRO A 139 27.29 9.07 17.26
CA PRO A 139 28.33 10.10 17.25
C PRO A 139 29.59 9.77 16.44
N LEU A 140 29.96 8.49 16.32
CA LEU A 140 31.16 8.07 15.58
C LEU A 140 31.02 8.25 14.06
N ILE A 141 29.79 8.31 13.55
CA ILE A 141 29.49 8.58 12.14
C ILE A 141 28.99 10.01 11.90
N GLY A 142 29.22 10.92 12.86
CA GLY A 142 28.83 12.33 12.78
C GLY A 142 27.33 12.57 12.95
N GLN A 143 26.59 11.62 13.52
CA GLN A 143 25.15 11.74 13.78
C GLN A 143 24.88 11.96 15.26
N GLU A 144 23.76 12.60 15.59
CA GLU A 144 23.34 12.75 16.98
C GLU A 144 22.92 11.40 17.59
N ARG A 145 23.18 11.22 18.90
CA ARG A 145 22.71 10.04 19.62
C ARG A 145 21.18 10.02 19.61
N ARG A 146 20.62 8.92 19.11
CA ARG A 146 19.19 8.67 19.12
C ARG A 146 18.78 7.96 20.40
N TYR A 147 17.68 8.40 21.00
CA TYR A 147 17.04 7.79 22.18
C TYR A 147 15.68 7.16 21.81
N ASP A 148 15.47 6.92 20.53
CA ASP A 148 14.21 6.44 19.97
C ASP A 148 14.07 4.92 20.15
N GLY A 149 12.84 4.46 20.33
CA GLY A 149 12.49 3.04 20.44
C GLY A 149 11.66 2.73 21.69
N PRO A 150 10.92 1.60 21.69
CA PRO A 150 10.25 1.14 22.90
C PRO A 150 11.26 0.68 23.96
N MET A 151 10.89 0.71 25.24
CA MET A 151 11.71 0.21 26.35
C MET A 151 13.05 0.94 26.55
N GLY A 152 13.01 2.28 26.67
CA GLY A 152 14.17 3.08 27.08
C GLY A 152 14.63 2.77 28.51
N LYS A 153 15.77 3.33 28.95
CA LYS A 153 16.35 3.09 30.29
C LYS A 153 15.31 3.20 31.42
N SER A 154 14.52 4.29 31.43
CA SER A 154 13.51 4.54 32.46
C SER A 154 12.36 3.54 32.40
N ASP A 155 11.97 3.11 31.20
CA ASP A 155 10.90 2.13 31.01
C ASP A 155 11.37 0.75 31.51
N ARG A 156 12.60 0.34 31.18
CA ARG A 156 13.21 -0.90 31.73
C ARG A 156 13.31 -0.83 33.25
N ALA A 157 13.75 0.31 33.80
CA ALA A 157 13.84 0.51 35.24
C ALA A 157 12.49 0.29 35.95
N PHE A 158 11.41 0.80 35.36
CA PHE A 158 10.05 0.60 35.85
C PHE A 158 9.64 -0.88 35.81
N TRP A 159 9.83 -1.59 34.70
CA TRP A 159 9.40 -2.98 34.58
C TRP A 159 10.17 -3.93 35.50
N PHE A 160 11.48 -3.75 35.66
CA PHE A 160 12.27 -4.53 36.63
C PHE A 160 11.87 -4.19 38.09
N SER A 161 11.53 -2.94 38.37
CA SER A 161 10.94 -2.53 39.65
C SER A 161 9.58 -3.19 39.90
N LEU A 162 8.74 -3.30 38.86
CA LEU A 162 7.46 -4.00 38.96
C LEU A 162 7.65 -5.48 39.23
N ILE A 163 8.61 -6.14 38.57
CA ILE A 163 8.93 -7.56 38.82
C ILE A 163 9.27 -7.78 40.30
N THR A 164 10.12 -6.93 40.88
CA THR A 164 10.49 -7.07 42.31
C THR A 164 9.31 -6.81 43.25
N VAL A 165 8.44 -5.84 42.94
CA VAL A 165 7.19 -5.64 43.70
C VAL A 165 6.25 -6.84 43.59
N VAL A 166 6.12 -7.44 42.40
CA VAL A 166 5.33 -8.67 42.18
C VAL A 166 5.88 -9.83 42.99
N ILE A 167 7.21 -10.01 43.05
CA ILE A 167 7.87 -11.04 43.85
C ILE A 167 7.52 -10.92 45.34
N ILE A 168 7.38 -9.70 45.86
CA ILE A 168 7.06 -9.47 47.28
C ILE A 168 5.56 -9.63 47.56
N THR A 169 4.71 -9.13 46.65
CA THR A 169 3.28 -8.98 46.90
C THR A 169 2.46 -10.21 46.57
N VAL A 170 2.77 -10.92 45.48
CA VAL A 170 2.00 -12.10 45.05
C VAL A 170 2.02 -13.23 46.08
N PRO A 171 3.16 -13.53 46.75
CA PRO A 171 3.19 -14.50 47.85
C PRO A 171 2.26 -14.19 49.03
N LEU A 172 1.81 -12.94 49.20
CA LEU A 172 0.83 -12.57 50.23
C LEU A 172 -0.58 -13.08 49.91
N PHE A 173 -0.84 -13.42 48.64
CA PHE A 173 -2.15 -13.85 48.15
C PHE A 173 -2.15 -15.31 47.68
N THR A 174 -1.01 -15.86 47.25
CA THR A 174 -0.90 -17.24 46.76
C THR A 174 0.50 -17.82 46.95
N THR A 175 0.60 -19.09 47.33
CA THR A 175 1.87 -19.83 47.45
C THR A 175 2.29 -20.52 46.14
N ASN A 176 1.54 -20.33 45.05
CA ASN A 176 1.82 -20.97 43.77
C ASN A 176 3.02 -20.33 43.06
N LEU A 177 4.19 -20.96 43.22
CA LEU A 177 5.45 -20.50 42.63
C LEU A 177 5.46 -20.56 41.09
N GLN A 178 4.66 -21.45 40.49
CA GLN A 178 4.53 -21.55 39.03
C GLN A 178 3.75 -20.37 38.46
N LEU A 179 2.67 -19.96 39.14
CA LEU A 179 1.92 -18.75 38.77
C LEU A 179 2.77 -17.49 38.90
N LEU A 180 3.55 -17.37 39.98
CA LEU A 180 4.50 -16.28 40.16
C LEU A 180 5.57 -16.27 39.04
N GLY A 181 6.12 -17.44 38.72
CA GLY A 181 7.03 -17.62 37.59
C GLY A 181 6.41 -17.20 36.25
N LEU A 182 5.16 -17.56 35.98
CA LEU A 182 4.46 -17.17 34.75
C LEU A 182 4.26 -15.64 34.67
N ILE A 183 3.89 -14.99 35.77
CA ILE A 183 3.71 -13.53 35.80
C ILE A 183 5.06 -12.83 35.57
N CYS A 184 6.10 -13.19 36.33
CA CYS A 184 7.41 -12.56 36.21
C CYS A 184 8.05 -12.80 34.84
N ASN A 185 8.03 -14.03 34.34
CA ASN A 185 8.57 -14.35 33.00
C ASN A 185 7.70 -13.78 31.89
N GLY A 186 6.38 -13.65 32.09
CA GLY A 186 5.48 -12.95 31.18
C GLY A 186 5.83 -11.47 31.03
N ILE A 187 6.15 -10.78 32.14
CA ILE A 187 6.66 -9.40 32.09
C ILE A 187 8.01 -9.33 31.35
N LEU A 188 8.93 -10.28 31.58
CA LEU A 188 10.19 -10.37 30.83
C LEU A 188 9.96 -10.62 29.33
N ILE A 189 9.01 -11.48 28.97
CA ILE A 189 8.62 -11.70 27.57
C ILE A 189 8.04 -10.43 26.98
N LEU A 190 7.19 -9.68 27.69
CA LEU A 190 6.68 -8.38 27.22
C LEU A 190 7.81 -7.38 26.94
N ILE A 191 8.86 -7.35 27.78
CA ILE A 191 10.05 -6.51 27.54
C ILE A 191 10.73 -6.90 26.21
N VAL A 192 10.75 -8.19 25.84
CA VAL A 192 11.39 -8.70 24.61
C VAL A 192 10.48 -8.63 23.38
N SER A 193 9.18 -8.93 23.54
CA SER A 193 8.19 -9.05 22.46
C SER A 193 7.66 -7.71 21.96
N TYR A 194 7.92 -6.61 22.66
CA TYR A 194 7.54 -5.26 22.22
C TYR A 194 8.37 -4.75 21.02
N LEU A 195 9.24 -5.58 20.44
CA LEU A 195 10.04 -5.30 19.24
C LEU A 195 9.47 -5.88 17.93
N GLY A 196 8.23 -6.38 17.94
CA GLY A 196 7.57 -6.83 16.72
C GLY A 196 7.19 -5.67 15.80
N HIS A 197 8.14 -5.09 15.06
CA HIS A 197 7.79 -4.33 13.86
C HIS A 197 7.22 -5.31 12.85
N HIS A 198 5.91 -5.26 12.64
CA HIS A 198 5.33 -6.04 11.56
C HIS A 198 5.59 -5.32 10.24
N THR A 199 6.13 -6.05 9.28
CA THR A 199 6.30 -5.57 7.91
C THR A 199 5.66 -6.54 6.95
N PHE A 200 5.21 -6.02 5.80
CA PHE A 200 4.84 -6.84 4.66
C PHE A 200 5.62 -6.38 3.44
N LYS A 201 5.82 -7.31 2.50
CA LYS A 201 6.60 -7.06 1.29
C LYS A 201 5.67 -6.65 0.16
N SER A 202 5.89 -5.47 -0.42
CA SER A 202 5.11 -4.96 -1.54
C SER A 202 5.65 -5.45 -2.90
N HIS A 203 4.95 -5.08 -3.98
CA HIS A 203 5.21 -5.44 -5.38
C HIS A 203 6.65 -5.24 -5.88
N ASP A 204 7.37 -4.26 -5.37
CA ASP A 204 8.76 -3.95 -5.73
C ASP A 204 9.79 -4.50 -4.72
N GLY A 205 9.33 -5.30 -3.77
CA GLY A 205 10.17 -5.88 -2.71
C GLY A 205 10.38 -4.99 -1.49
N THR A 206 9.84 -3.77 -1.48
CA THR A 206 9.92 -2.86 -0.32
C THR A 206 9.15 -3.42 0.86
N GLU A 207 9.78 -3.46 2.04
CA GLU A 207 9.13 -3.83 3.30
C GLU A 207 8.47 -2.59 3.92
N LEU A 208 7.15 -2.64 4.07
CA LEU A 208 6.35 -1.55 4.61
C LEU A 208 5.84 -1.92 6.01
N PHE A 209 5.97 -0.98 6.94
CA PHE A 209 5.57 -1.16 8.32
C PHE A 209 4.05 -1.16 8.47
N TYR A 210 3.53 -2.01 9.35
CA TYR A 210 2.16 -1.94 9.81
C TYR A 210 2.02 -2.30 11.28
N GLN A 211 0.92 -1.84 11.86
CA GLN A 211 0.43 -2.20 13.17
C GLN A 211 -0.75 -3.15 13.04
N HIS A 212 -0.80 -4.12 13.96
CA HIS A 212 -1.89 -5.08 14.10
C HIS A 212 -2.39 -5.07 15.53
N TRP A 213 -3.71 -4.98 15.69
CA TRP A 213 -4.40 -5.18 16.96
C TRP A 213 -5.37 -6.35 16.79
N ALA A 214 -5.01 -7.49 17.37
CA ALA A 214 -5.82 -8.70 17.29
C ALA A 214 -7.13 -8.56 18.10
N THR A 215 -8.19 -9.18 17.62
CA THR A 215 -9.43 -9.34 18.37
C THR A 215 -9.21 -10.18 19.63
N ASN A 216 -9.89 -9.80 20.72
CA ASN A 216 -9.96 -10.62 21.95
C ASN A 216 -11.12 -11.64 21.89
N SER A 217 -11.91 -11.63 20.83
CA SER A 217 -13.10 -12.47 20.65
C SER A 217 -12.79 -13.56 19.61
N PRO A 218 -12.41 -14.78 20.03
CA PRO A 218 -12.17 -15.87 19.09
C PRO A 218 -13.46 -16.22 18.34
N SER A 219 -13.37 -16.24 17.00
CA SER A 219 -14.46 -16.59 16.08
C SER A 219 -13.91 -17.53 15.00
N GLU A 220 -14.73 -18.48 14.54
CA GLU A 220 -14.37 -19.35 13.40
C GLU A 220 -14.14 -18.55 12.12
N THR A 221 -14.89 -17.46 11.94
CA THR A 221 -14.69 -16.51 10.84
C THR A 221 -14.04 -15.25 11.36
N LYS A 222 -12.76 -15.04 11.00
CA LYS A 222 -12.03 -13.81 11.29
C LYS A 222 -12.51 -12.66 10.40
N LYS A 223 -12.58 -11.47 10.98
CA LYS A 223 -12.94 -10.22 10.30
C LYS A 223 -11.86 -9.19 10.54
N ALA A 224 -11.68 -8.26 9.60
CA ALA A 224 -10.68 -7.20 9.75
C ALA A 224 -11.19 -5.82 9.36
N ILE A 225 -10.64 -4.80 10.02
CA ILE A 225 -10.73 -3.40 9.63
C ILE A 225 -9.35 -2.92 9.20
N LEU A 226 -9.23 -2.42 7.96
CA LEU A 226 -8.01 -1.76 7.49
C LEU A 226 -8.16 -0.24 7.65
N LEU A 227 -7.16 0.38 8.27
CA LEU A 227 -7.10 1.81 8.54
C LEU A 227 -6.04 2.47 7.66
N PHE A 228 -6.44 3.47 6.85
CA PHE A 228 -5.53 4.23 5.99
C PHE A 228 -5.48 5.72 6.34
N HIS A 229 -4.28 6.17 6.70
CA HIS A 229 -4.02 7.49 7.27
C HIS A 229 -4.01 8.60 6.21
N ARG A 230 -3.92 9.85 6.67
CA ARG A 230 -3.83 11.04 5.81
C ARG A 230 -2.43 11.21 5.21
N GLY A 231 -2.30 12.05 4.18
CA GLY A 231 -1.07 12.19 3.38
C GLY A 231 0.17 12.80 4.05
N HIS A 232 0.13 13.18 5.33
CA HIS A 232 1.32 13.64 6.09
C HIS A 232 1.58 12.77 7.33
N GLU A 233 0.69 11.83 7.62
CA GLU A 233 0.62 11.12 8.89
C GLU A 233 1.16 9.69 8.76
N HIS A 234 0.88 8.88 9.77
CA HIS A 234 1.24 7.47 9.85
C HIS A 234 0.18 6.72 10.66
N SER A 235 0.21 5.39 10.63
CA SER A 235 -0.75 4.47 11.28
C SER A 235 -0.99 4.77 12.77
N GLY A 236 0.04 5.21 13.49
CA GLY A 236 -0.04 5.53 14.93
C GLY A 236 -1.10 6.58 15.25
N ARG A 237 -1.40 7.50 14.33
CA ARG A 237 -2.40 8.56 14.52
C ARG A 237 -3.85 8.09 14.31
N MET A 238 -4.02 6.84 13.84
CA MET A 238 -5.31 6.16 13.72
C MET A 238 -5.56 5.14 14.84
N ALA A 239 -4.58 4.88 15.71
CA ALA A 239 -4.66 3.82 16.72
C ALA A 239 -5.83 4.01 17.72
N HIS A 240 -6.28 5.25 17.95
CA HIS A 240 -7.44 5.52 18.80
C HIS A 240 -8.74 4.89 18.27
N LEU A 241 -8.84 4.70 16.95
CA LEU A 241 -10.03 4.13 16.30
C LEU A 241 -10.28 2.67 16.68
N VAL A 242 -9.24 1.92 17.05
CA VAL A 242 -9.38 0.52 17.52
C VAL A 242 -10.33 0.45 18.71
N LYS A 243 -10.21 1.39 19.64
CA LYS A 243 -11.10 1.49 20.81
C LYS A 243 -12.40 2.22 20.48
N GLU A 244 -12.31 3.36 19.78
CA GLU A 244 -13.47 4.23 19.55
C GLU A 244 -14.50 3.63 18.58
N LEU A 245 -14.09 2.80 17.63
CA LEU A 245 -15.03 2.06 16.77
C LEU A 245 -15.70 0.90 17.49
N ASN A 246 -15.19 0.42 18.63
CA ASN A 246 -15.77 -0.65 19.46
C ASN A 246 -16.31 -1.85 18.65
N LEU A 247 -15.49 -2.34 17.72
CA LEU A 247 -15.76 -3.54 16.92
C LEU A 247 -14.85 -4.65 17.45
N SER A 248 -15.12 -5.11 18.68
CA SER A 248 -14.25 -6.02 19.44
C SER A 248 -14.15 -7.43 18.88
N ASP A 249 -14.89 -7.75 17.80
CA ASP A 249 -14.83 -8.99 17.04
C ASP A 249 -14.00 -8.88 15.74
N PHE A 250 -13.34 -7.73 15.51
CA PHE A 250 -12.50 -7.49 14.35
C PHE A 250 -11.03 -7.34 14.75
N ASP A 251 -10.15 -7.87 13.91
CA ASP A 251 -8.75 -7.46 13.89
C ASP A 251 -8.63 -6.08 13.26
N PHE A 252 -7.74 -5.23 13.77
CA PHE A 252 -7.44 -3.95 13.16
C PHE A 252 -6.03 -3.96 12.59
N PHE A 253 -5.90 -3.42 11.39
CA PHE A 253 -4.62 -3.26 10.71
C PHE A 253 -4.47 -1.82 10.24
N ALA A 254 -3.32 -1.21 10.49
CA ALA A 254 -3.00 0.12 10.01
C ALA A 254 -1.55 0.16 9.56
N TRP A 255 -1.31 0.49 8.30
CA TRP A 255 0.05 0.57 7.78
C TRP A 255 0.61 1.98 7.76
N ASP A 256 1.93 2.11 7.63
CA ASP A 256 2.55 3.36 7.23
C ASP A 256 2.77 3.32 5.72
N ALA A 257 2.18 4.27 4.99
CA ALA A 257 2.42 4.39 3.56
C ALA A 257 3.92 4.67 3.29
N ARG A 258 4.39 4.38 2.07
CA ARG A 258 5.77 4.70 1.64
C ARG A 258 6.11 6.17 1.95
N GLY A 259 7.32 6.39 2.47
CA GLY A 259 7.77 7.74 2.84
C GLY A 259 7.08 8.33 4.07
N HIS A 260 6.35 7.53 4.85
CA HIS A 260 5.64 7.95 6.06
C HIS A 260 6.00 7.08 7.27
N GLY A 261 5.89 7.67 8.47
CA GLY A 261 6.09 6.95 9.73
C GLY A 261 7.38 6.11 9.77
N ASP A 262 7.23 4.83 10.07
CA ASP A 262 8.31 3.84 10.15
C ASP A 262 8.55 3.09 8.81
N SER A 263 7.73 3.32 7.78
CA SER A 263 7.97 2.78 6.45
C SER A 263 9.12 3.50 5.74
N PRO A 264 9.92 2.81 4.91
CA PRO A 264 11.07 3.39 4.22
C PRO A 264 10.67 4.39 3.11
N GLY A 265 11.67 5.09 2.56
CA GLY A 265 11.52 6.07 1.47
C GLY A 265 11.70 7.51 1.92
N GLU A 266 11.92 8.40 0.95
CA GLU A 266 12.02 9.84 1.17
C GLU A 266 10.70 10.38 1.75
N ARG A 267 10.78 11.26 2.76
CA ARG A 267 9.59 11.71 3.50
C ARG A 267 8.62 12.45 2.59
N GLY A 268 7.37 11.97 2.52
CA GLY A 268 6.33 12.57 1.69
C GLY A 268 6.46 12.30 0.19
N ASP A 269 7.26 11.29 -0.21
CA ASP A 269 7.38 10.82 -1.60
C ASP A 269 7.14 9.31 -1.71
N ALA A 270 6.81 8.88 -2.93
CA ALA A 270 6.80 7.49 -3.36
C ALA A 270 7.17 7.43 -4.86
N PRO A 271 7.52 6.25 -5.41
CA PRO A 271 7.82 6.12 -6.83
C PRO A 271 6.72 6.67 -7.75
N SER A 272 5.46 6.47 -7.36
CA SER A 272 4.26 7.09 -7.96
C SER A 272 3.05 6.94 -7.02
N PHE A 273 1.96 7.67 -7.30
CA PHE A 273 0.69 7.48 -6.59
C PHE A 273 0.13 6.06 -6.79
N SER A 274 0.28 5.52 -8.00
CA SER A 274 -0.14 4.16 -8.34
C SER A 274 0.65 3.10 -7.55
N ALA A 275 1.94 3.33 -7.25
CA ALA A 275 2.72 2.44 -6.38
C ALA A 275 2.08 2.30 -4.98
N CYS A 276 1.59 3.40 -4.40
CA CYS A 276 0.86 3.36 -3.12
C CYS A 276 -0.49 2.63 -3.21
N VAL A 277 -1.17 2.67 -4.37
CA VAL A 277 -2.39 1.88 -4.62
C VAL A 277 -2.06 0.39 -4.72
N LYS A 278 -0.96 0.03 -5.40
CA LYS A 278 -0.46 -1.35 -5.51
C LYS A 278 -0.08 -1.91 -4.15
N ASP A 279 0.51 -1.09 -3.30
CA ASP A 279 0.81 -1.48 -1.93
C ASP A 279 -0.46 -2.00 -1.22
N ILE A 280 -1.63 -1.37 -1.41
CA ILE A 280 -2.87 -1.78 -0.72
C ILE A 280 -3.26 -3.19 -1.15
N GLN A 281 -3.15 -3.48 -2.45
CA GLN A 281 -3.42 -4.82 -2.98
C GLN A 281 -2.51 -5.86 -2.34
N TYR A 282 -1.21 -5.58 -2.23
CA TYR A 282 -0.24 -6.49 -1.60
C TYR A 282 -0.46 -6.61 -0.09
N PHE A 283 -0.93 -5.55 0.57
CA PHE A 283 -1.27 -5.60 1.98
C PHE A 283 -2.49 -6.49 2.24
N VAL A 284 -3.52 -6.40 1.40
CA VAL A 284 -4.71 -7.29 1.49
C VAL A 284 -4.30 -8.74 1.25
N GLN A 285 -3.47 -9.01 0.22
CA GLN A 285 -2.94 -10.36 -0.01
C GLN A 285 -2.14 -10.89 1.18
N HIS A 286 -1.28 -10.05 1.77
CA HIS A 286 -0.53 -10.40 2.97
C HIS A 286 -1.46 -10.76 4.14
N ILE A 287 -2.58 -10.07 4.30
CA ILE A 287 -3.59 -10.35 5.33
C ILE A 287 -4.32 -11.67 5.06
N GLU A 288 -4.71 -11.92 3.81
CA GLU A 288 -5.33 -13.19 3.40
C GLU A 288 -4.40 -14.37 3.68
N GLU A 289 -3.13 -14.25 3.31
CA GLU A 289 -2.13 -15.32 3.42
C GLU A 289 -1.65 -15.57 4.86
N ASN A 290 -1.33 -14.51 5.62
CA ASN A 290 -0.68 -14.66 6.93
C ASN A 290 -1.68 -14.68 8.10
N TYR A 291 -2.88 -14.13 7.93
CA TYR A 291 -3.89 -14.07 8.99
C TYR A 291 -5.11 -14.94 8.71
N GLY A 292 -5.29 -15.42 7.48
CA GLY A 292 -6.42 -16.26 7.07
C GLY A 292 -7.74 -15.49 7.01
N ILE A 293 -7.68 -14.20 6.69
CA ILE A 293 -8.86 -13.31 6.63
C ILE A 293 -9.19 -13.05 5.17
N ASP A 294 -10.19 -13.75 4.64
CA ASP A 294 -10.70 -13.55 3.27
C ASP A 294 -11.13 -12.09 3.03
N ALA A 295 -10.81 -11.54 1.85
CA ALA A 295 -11.19 -10.17 1.48
C ALA A 295 -12.67 -9.85 1.73
N LYS A 296 -13.58 -10.82 1.57
CA LYS A 296 -15.01 -10.66 1.85
C LYS A 296 -15.34 -10.36 3.30
N ASN A 297 -14.41 -10.55 4.22
CA ASN A 297 -14.53 -10.28 5.65
C ASN A 297 -13.72 -9.04 6.07
N ILE A 298 -13.33 -8.19 5.11
CA ILE A 298 -12.58 -6.97 5.36
C ILE A 298 -13.48 -5.74 5.17
N ALA A 299 -13.39 -4.78 6.08
CA ALA A 299 -13.85 -3.41 5.90
C ALA A 299 -12.67 -2.43 5.87
N VAL A 300 -12.80 -1.34 5.14
CA VAL A 300 -11.78 -0.28 5.05
C VAL A 300 -12.33 1.01 5.65
N VAL A 301 -11.53 1.66 6.48
CA VAL A 301 -11.75 3.02 6.99
C VAL A 301 -10.55 3.87 6.62
N ALA A 302 -10.76 4.87 5.78
CA ALA A 302 -9.68 5.66 5.20
C ALA A 302 -10.00 7.15 5.27
N GLN A 303 -8.98 8.00 5.39
CA GLN A 303 -9.16 9.45 5.50
C GLN A 303 -8.28 10.24 4.54
N SER A 304 -8.82 11.32 3.96
CA SER A 304 -8.08 12.27 3.11
C SER A 304 -7.38 11.56 1.94
N VAL A 305 -6.05 11.68 1.81
CA VAL A 305 -5.25 10.99 0.78
C VAL A 305 -5.40 9.46 0.87
N GLY A 306 -5.43 8.88 2.07
CA GLY A 306 -5.68 7.45 2.25
C GLY A 306 -7.04 7.02 1.71
N ALA A 307 -8.05 7.89 1.79
CA ALA A 307 -9.37 7.63 1.22
C ALA A 307 -9.36 7.66 -0.32
N VAL A 308 -8.56 8.53 -0.94
CA VAL A 308 -8.38 8.51 -2.39
C VAL A 308 -7.63 7.26 -2.84
N LEU A 309 -6.58 6.86 -2.12
CA LEU A 309 -5.87 5.60 -2.39
C LEU A 309 -6.83 4.40 -2.31
N ALA A 310 -7.65 4.33 -1.26
CA ALA A 310 -8.64 3.27 -1.08
C ALA A 310 -9.69 3.25 -2.21
N ALA A 311 -10.27 4.41 -2.56
CA ALA A 311 -11.24 4.52 -3.65
C ALA A 311 -10.62 4.14 -5.00
N THR A 312 -9.37 4.54 -5.25
CA THR A 312 -8.61 4.18 -6.46
C THR A 312 -8.34 2.68 -6.51
N TRP A 313 -7.91 2.08 -5.40
CA TRP A 313 -7.71 0.63 -5.29
C TRP A 313 -9.00 -0.14 -5.56
N VAL A 314 -10.12 0.28 -4.95
CA VAL A 314 -11.41 -0.40 -5.15
C VAL A 314 -11.86 -0.33 -6.60
N HIS A 315 -11.69 0.82 -7.26
CA HIS A 315 -11.98 0.98 -8.68
C HIS A 315 -11.08 0.10 -9.56
N ASP A 316 -9.78 0.11 -9.31
CA ASP A 316 -8.79 -0.50 -10.19
C ASP A 316 -8.71 -2.03 -10.03
N TYR A 317 -8.92 -2.55 -8.83
CA TYR A 317 -8.76 -3.98 -8.50
C TYR A 317 -10.07 -4.73 -8.27
N ALA A 318 -11.19 -4.03 -8.12
CA ALA A 318 -12.50 -4.59 -7.76
C ALA A 318 -12.44 -5.61 -6.61
N PRO A 319 -11.79 -5.29 -5.48
CA PRO A 319 -11.65 -6.21 -4.36
C PRO A 319 -13.03 -6.51 -3.74
N LYS A 320 -13.21 -7.74 -3.27
CA LYS A 320 -14.49 -8.22 -2.73
C LYS A 320 -14.72 -7.79 -1.28
N ILE A 321 -14.29 -6.58 -0.88
CA ILE A 321 -14.42 -6.10 0.50
C ILE A 321 -15.87 -5.85 0.91
N ARG A 322 -16.17 -5.94 2.20
CA ARG A 322 -17.52 -5.83 2.75
C ARG A 322 -18.02 -4.40 2.91
N ALA A 323 -17.12 -3.45 3.17
CA ALA A 323 -17.48 -2.04 3.30
C ALA A 323 -16.29 -1.10 3.06
N LEU A 324 -16.57 0.07 2.49
CA LEU A 324 -15.61 1.15 2.27
C LEU A 324 -16.10 2.44 2.97
N CYS A 325 -15.40 2.90 4.01
CA CYS A 325 -15.71 4.14 4.72
C CYS A 325 -14.65 5.20 4.42
N LEU A 326 -15.06 6.30 3.79
CA LEU A 326 -14.18 7.37 3.34
C LEU A 326 -14.47 8.66 4.12
N ALA A 327 -13.51 9.11 4.92
CA ALA A 327 -13.59 10.35 5.68
C ALA A 327 -12.84 11.49 4.97
N SER A 328 -13.55 12.56 4.63
CA SER A 328 -13.10 13.74 3.88
C SER A 328 -12.10 13.41 2.76
N PRO A 329 -12.47 12.54 1.79
CA PRO A 329 -11.57 12.12 0.73
C PRO A 329 -11.02 13.33 -0.04
N ALA A 330 -9.71 13.35 -0.23
CA ALA A 330 -8.98 14.46 -0.83
C ALA A 330 -9.08 14.50 -2.36
N PHE A 331 -10.30 14.41 -2.89
CA PHE A 331 -10.55 14.40 -4.33
C PHE A 331 -10.23 15.73 -5.02
N ASP A 332 -10.31 16.84 -4.29
CA ASP A 332 -9.91 18.14 -4.80
C ASP A 332 -9.43 19.02 -3.65
N ILE A 333 -8.14 19.32 -3.66
CA ILE A 333 -7.47 20.11 -2.63
C ILE A 333 -7.62 21.59 -2.97
N LYS A 334 -7.88 22.42 -1.96
CA LYS A 334 -7.99 23.87 -2.08
C LYS A 334 -6.63 24.50 -2.39
N LEU A 335 -6.26 24.54 -3.67
CA LEU A 335 -5.11 25.31 -4.13
C LEU A 335 -5.49 26.78 -4.24
N TYR A 336 -5.04 27.59 -3.27
CA TYR A 336 -5.31 29.03 -3.25
C TYR A 336 -4.54 29.82 -4.32
N VAL A 337 -3.56 29.22 -4.98
CA VAL A 337 -2.75 29.85 -6.02
C VAL A 337 -3.33 29.50 -7.40
N PRO A 338 -3.79 30.49 -8.19
CA PRO A 338 -4.26 30.25 -9.55
C PRO A 338 -3.18 29.59 -10.43
N PHE A 339 -3.60 28.67 -11.31
CA PHE A 339 -2.71 27.93 -12.21
C PHE A 339 -1.60 27.10 -11.52
N ALA A 340 -1.74 26.80 -10.22
CA ALA A 340 -0.76 26.00 -9.50
C ALA A 340 -0.54 24.62 -10.13
N GLU A 341 -1.60 23.86 -10.42
CA GLU A 341 -1.47 22.53 -11.05
C GLU A 341 -0.74 22.58 -12.41
N PRO A 342 -1.16 23.40 -13.41
CA PRO A 342 -0.42 23.53 -14.66
C PRO A 342 1.05 23.93 -14.48
N SER A 343 1.32 24.87 -13.57
CA SER A 343 2.68 25.34 -13.30
C SER A 343 3.55 24.23 -12.73
N LEU A 344 3.03 23.45 -11.78
CA LEU A 344 3.73 22.32 -11.19
C LEU A 344 4.05 21.23 -12.23
N ARG A 345 3.12 20.92 -13.15
CA ARG A 345 3.36 19.96 -14.24
C ARG A 345 4.49 20.41 -15.17
N VAL A 346 4.50 21.69 -15.54
CA VAL A 346 5.56 22.24 -16.40
C VAL A 346 6.91 22.18 -15.68
N MET A 347 6.95 22.58 -14.40
CA MET A 347 8.17 22.54 -13.60
C MET A 347 8.69 21.11 -13.43
N GLU A 348 7.83 20.14 -13.09
CA GLU A 348 8.20 18.73 -12.96
C GLU A 348 8.83 18.21 -14.26
N LYS A 349 8.27 18.56 -15.42
CA LYS A 349 8.81 18.16 -16.72
C LYS A 349 10.18 18.79 -17.04
N ILE A 350 10.47 20.00 -16.53
CA ILE A 350 11.71 20.72 -16.81
C ILE A 350 12.85 20.27 -15.88
N ARG A 351 12.59 20.14 -14.57
CA ARG A 351 13.64 19.90 -13.56
C ARG A 351 13.54 18.57 -12.82
N GLY A 352 12.55 17.74 -13.15
CA GLY A 352 12.26 16.50 -12.42
C GLY A 352 11.43 16.72 -11.16
N ASN A 353 11.30 15.66 -10.35
CA ASN A 353 10.55 15.69 -9.09
C ASN A 353 11.20 16.65 -8.08
N PHE A 354 10.37 17.33 -7.29
CA PHE A 354 10.80 18.23 -6.22
C PHE A 354 9.73 18.31 -5.14
N PHE A 355 10.06 18.94 -4.01
CA PHE A 355 9.18 19.04 -2.86
C PHE A 355 8.58 20.43 -2.70
N ILE A 356 7.34 20.44 -2.20
CA ILE A 356 6.64 21.64 -1.75
C ILE A 356 6.24 21.47 -0.30
N GLN A 357 6.37 22.55 0.48
CA GLN A 357 5.92 22.57 1.86
C GLN A 357 4.40 22.63 1.90
N SER A 358 3.77 21.76 2.69
CA SER A 358 2.33 21.78 2.87
C SER A 358 1.89 23.06 3.57
N TYR A 359 0.85 23.70 3.04
CA TYR A 359 0.21 24.84 3.70
C TYR A 359 -0.68 24.41 4.87
N VAL A 360 -1.00 23.12 4.97
CA VAL A 360 -1.88 22.55 6.00
C VAL A 360 -1.22 22.70 7.37
N LYS A 361 -1.95 23.31 8.32
CA LYS A 361 -1.53 23.52 9.71
C LYS A 361 -2.45 22.77 10.66
N ALA A 362 -1.97 22.39 11.84
CA ALA A 362 -2.76 21.65 12.83
C ALA A 362 -4.13 22.30 13.14
N LYS A 363 -4.18 23.63 13.25
CA LYS A 363 -5.43 24.40 13.48
C LYS A 363 -6.47 24.30 12.35
N MET A 364 -6.08 23.83 11.16
CA MET A 364 -6.99 23.58 10.04
C MET A 364 -7.51 22.14 10.05
N LEU A 365 -6.93 21.28 10.90
CA LEU A 365 -7.20 19.86 10.94
C LEU A 365 -8.27 19.54 11.98
N THR A 366 -8.18 20.09 13.19
CA THR A 366 -9.07 19.70 14.29
C THR A 366 -9.29 20.85 15.28
N HIS A 367 -10.43 20.84 15.96
CA HIS A 367 -10.72 21.65 17.15
C HIS A 367 -10.17 21.02 18.44
N ASP A 368 -9.73 19.76 18.38
CA ASP A 368 -9.06 19.08 19.49
C ASP A 368 -7.64 19.66 19.66
N GLU A 369 -7.46 20.53 20.65
CA GLU A 369 -6.21 21.23 20.90
C GLU A 369 -5.05 20.28 21.20
N GLU A 370 -5.29 19.18 21.92
CA GLU A 370 -4.25 18.18 22.24
C GLU A 370 -3.80 17.45 20.96
N ARG A 371 -4.76 17.07 20.10
CA ARG A 371 -4.43 16.44 18.81
C ARG A 371 -3.75 17.40 17.86
N ALA A 372 -4.12 18.67 17.87
CA ALA A 372 -3.45 19.71 17.09
C ALA A 372 -1.99 19.90 17.56
N GLN A 373 -1.76 20.03 18.87
CA GLN A 373 -0.41 20.15 19.44
C GLN A 373 0.44 18.91 19.17
N SER A 374 -0.13 17.71 19.32
CA SER A 374 0.59 16.47 19.02
C SER A 374 0.93 16.38 17.54
N TYR A 375 0.09 16.85 16.62
CA TYR A 375 0.41 16.90 15.19
C TYR A 375 1.62 17.80 14.91
N ASP A 376 1.67 18.99 15.51
CA ASP A 376 2.75 19.95 15.24
C ASP A 376 4.12 19.49 15.75
N THR A 377 4.13 18.70 16.84
CA THR A 377 5.32 18.22 17.56
C THR A 377 5.74 16.79 17.19
N ASP A 378 4.95 16.07 16.41
CA ASP A 378 5.21 14.69 16.01
C ASP A 378 6.33 14.63 14.94
N PRO A 379 7.49 14.01 15.24
CA PRO A 379 8.63 13.97 14.33
C PRO A 379 8.40 13.04 13.13
N LYS A 380 7.37 12.19 13.16
CA LYS A 380 7.02 11.28 12.06
C LYS A 380 6.13 11.93 11.00
N ILE A 381 5.67 13.17 11.23
CA ILE A 381 4.87 13.92 10.26
C ILE A 381 5.73 14.42 9.11
N ALA A 382 5.39 14.01 7.90
CA ALA A 382 6.02 14.48 6.67
C ALA A 382 5.36 15.78 6.18
N LYS A 383 5.87 16.95 6.62
CA LYS A 383 5.28 18.28 6.29
C LYS A 383 5.46 18.69 4.83
N ALA A 384 6.42 18.10 4.12
CA ALA A 384 6.62 18.30 2.69
C ALA A 384 5.94 17.17 1.90
N ILE A 385 5.45 17.48 0.70
CA ILE A 385 4.96 16.50 -0.26
C ILE A 385 5.71 16.68 -1.58
N SER A 386 6.04 15.57 -2.23
CA SER A 386 6.62 15.65 -3.57
C SER A 386 5.59 16.07 -4.60
N VAL A 387 6.03 16.79 -5.63
CA VAL A 387 5.15 17.24 -6.71
C VAL A 387 4.59 16.09 -7.52
N ARG A 388 5.38 15.04 -7.73
CA ARG A 388 4.92 13.81 -8.37
C ARG A 388 3.75 13.17 -7.61
N MET A 389 3.84 13.08 -6.27
CA MET A 389 2.74 12.54 -5.47
C MET A 389 1.50 13.43 -5.50
N LEU A 390 1.70 14.76 -5.44
CA LEU A 390 0.59 15.71 -5.52
C LEU A 390 -0.12 15.63 -6.88
N LEU A 391 0.62 15.63 -7.99
CA LEU A 391 0.06 15.53 -9.33
C LEU A 391 -0.62 14.18 -9.58
N GLY A 392 -0.01 13.09 -9.10
CA GLY A 392 -0.62 11.76 -9.15
C GLY A 392 -1.93 11.67 -8.35
N LEU A 393 -1.99 12.32 -7.19
CA LEU A 393 -3.23 12.45 -6.41
C LEU A 393 -4.31 13.21 -7.19
N TYR A 394 -3.98 14.32 -7.85
CA TYR A 394 -4.94 15.05 -8.70
C TYR A 394 -5.46 14.22 -9.87
N ASP A 395 -4.56 13.54 -10.58
CA ASP A 395 -4.91 12.71 -11.73
C ASP A 395 -5.81 11.54 -11.32
N ALA A 396 -5.44 10.82 -10.25
CA ALA A 396 -6.26 9.75 -9.70
C ALA A 396 -7.63 10.29 -9.22
N SER A 397 -7.66 11.40 -8.51
CA SER A 397 -8.91 11.97 -8.00
C SER A 397 -9.88 12.37 -9.11
N LYS A 398 -9.41 13.09 -10.13
CA LYS A 398 -10.23 13.49 -11.29
C LYS A 398 -10.82 12.25 -11.98
N ARG A 399 -10.00 11.22 -12.20
CA ARG A 399 -10.42 9.95 -12.79
C ARG A 399 -11.49 9.24 -11.95
N ILE A 400 -11.21 9.03 -10.67
CA ILE A 400 -12.08 8.24 -9.78
C ILE A 400 -13.40 8.95 -9.47
N VAL A 401 -13.42 10.27 -9.33
CA VAL A 401 -14.69 11.01 -9.21
C VAL A 401 -15.49 10.92 -10.51
N ALA A 402 -14.83 11.06 -11.66
CA ALA A 402 -15.50 10.96 -12.96
C ALA A 402 -16.12 9.58 -13.19
N ASP A 403 -15.44 8.50 -12.79
CA ASP A 403 -15.78 7.11 -13.13
C ASP A 403 -16.24 6.25 -11.94
N SER A 404 -16.61 6.86 -10.82
CA SER A 404 -17.08 6.19 -9.59
C SER A 404 -18.31 5.29 -9.75
N GLN A 405 -19.01 5.37 -10.88
CA GLN A 405 -20.07 4.43 -11.26
C GLN A 405 -19.58 2.97 -11.43
N ASN A 406 -18.27 2.75 -11.51
CA ASN A 406 -17.62 1.43 -11.56
C ASN A 406 -17.16 0.92 -10.18
N ILE A 407 -17.53 1.56 -9.08
CA ILE A 407 -17.22 1.14 -7.70
C ILE A 407 -18.43 0.46 -7.07
N PHE A 408 -18.43 -0.87 -7.02
CA PHE A 408 -19.60 -1.66 -6.59
C PHE A 408 -19.62 -2.01 -5.09
N VAL A 409 -18.65 -1.55 -4.30
CA VAL A 409 -18.56 -1.84 -2.87
C VAL A 409 -19.56 -0.98 -2.07
N PRO A 410 -20.23 -1.51 -1.03
CA PRO A 410 -20.98 -0.70 -0.07
C PRO A 410 -20.11 0.44 0.49
N THR A 411 -20.50 1.68 0.25
CA THR A 411 -19.62 2.84 0.52
C THR A 411 -20.31 3.91 1.38
N GLN A 412 -19.64 4.33 2.46
CA GLN A 412 -20.02 5.49 3.26
C GLN A 412 -19.00 6.62 3.02
N VAL A 413 -19.50 7.82 2.74
CA VAL A 413 -18.69 9.04 2.60
C VAL A 413 -19.06 9.99 3.72
N LEU A 414 -18.06 10.40 4.53
CA LEU A 414 -18.21 11.41 5.56
C LEU A 414 -17.49 12.68 5.11
N CYS A 415 -18.21 13.78 4.96
CA CYS A 415 -17.67 15.07 4.57
C CYS A 415 -17.61 15.99 5.79
N SER A 416 -16.43 16.53 6.10
CA SER A 416 -16.32 17.63 7.06
C SER A 416 -17.00 18.91 6.52
N GLY A 417 -17.89 19.50 7.32
CA GLY A 417 -18.70 20.65 6.91
C GLY A 417 -17.92 21.98 6.81
N SER A 418 -16.90 22.15 7.65
CA SER A 418 -16.04 23.34 7.72
C SER A 418 -14.60 23.02 7.30
N ASP A 419 -14.44 22.24 6.23
CA ASP A 419 -13.13 21.77 5.77
C ASP A 419 -12.31 22.88 5.07
N PHE A 420 -11.10 23.17 5.56
CA PHE A 420 -10.18 24.17 4.98
C PHE A 420 -9.22 23.61 3.92
N VAL A 421 -9.16 22.30 3.74
CA VAL A 421 -8.16 21.60 2.94
C VAL A 421 -8.74 21.11 1.62
N VAL A 422 -9.98 20.59 1.61
CA VAL A 422 -10.58 19.98 0.42
C VAL A 422 -11.96 20.55 0.09
N PHE A 423 -12.35 20.47 -1.17
CA PHE A 423 -13.70 20.83 -1.61
C PHE A 423 -14.69 19.68 -1.39
N GLN A 424 -15.90 20.03 -0.97
CA GLN A 424 -16.98 19.05 -0.76
C GLN A 424 -17.62 18.59 -2.08
N LYS A 425 -17.65 19.45 -3.11
CA LYS A 425 -18.36 19.19 -4.37
C LYS A 425 -17.94 17.84 -5.01
N PRO A 426 -16.64 17.54 -5.19
CA PRO A 426 -16.23 16.26 -5.77
C PRO A 426 -16.57 15.05 -4.90
N GLN A 427 -16.64 15.21 -3.58
CA GLN A 427 -17.07 14.15 -2.66
C GLN A 427 -18.56 13.80 -2.86
N ARG A 428 -19.40 14.82 -3.10
CA ARG A 428 -20.82 14.65 -3.43
C ARG A 428 -21.00 14.02 -4.81
N GLU A 429 -20.26 14.49 -5.81
CA GLU A 429 -20.30 13.94 -7.18
C GLU A 429 -19.88 12.47 -7.20
N PHE A 430 -18.81 12.12 -6.48
CA PHE A 430 -18.40 10.74 -6.26
C PHE A 430 -19.53 9.91 -5.67
N TYR A 431 -20.11 10.35 -4.55
CA TYR A 431 -21.21 9.63 -3.88
C TYR A 431 -22.43 9.43 -4.81
N GLN A 432 -22.82 10.47 -5.55
CA GLN A 432 -23.99 10.43 -6.42
C GLN A 432 -23.89 9.35 -7.49
N LYS A 433 -22.71 9.16 -8.06
CA LYS A 433 -22.46 8.20 -9.14
C LYS A 433 -22.29 6.75 -8.68
N LEU A 434 -21.97 6.49 -7.40
CA LEU A 434 -21.82 5.13 -6.89
C LEU A 434 -23.08 4.27 -7.19
N PRO A 435 -22.93 3.06 -7.76
CA PRO A 435 -24.06 2.21 -8.15
C PRO A 435 -24.64 1.41 -6.97
N HIS A 436 -23.85 1.13 -5.93
CA HIS A 436 -24.28 0.23 -4.87
C HIS A 436 -25.43 0.81 -4.04
N PRO A 437 -26.52 0.06 -3.78
CA PRO A 437 -27.70 0.59 -3.07
C PRO A 437 -27.41 0.91 -1.60
N LYS A 438 -26.54 0.15 -0.94
CA LYS A 438 -26.03 0.48 0.40
C LYS A 438 -24.91 1.53 0.29
N LYS A 439 -25.28 2.77 0.06
CA LYS A 439 -24.36 3.91 0.08
C LYS A 439 -24.90 5.03 0.97
N GLU A 440 -24.01 5.67 1.72
CA GLU A 440 -24.37 6.77 2.62
C GLU A 440 -23.47 8.00 2.43
N LEU A 441 -24.06 9.19 2.56
CA LEU A 441 -23.34 10.46 2.62
C LEU A 441 -23.70 11.17 3.91
N HIS A 442 -22.70 11.53 4.71
CA HIS A 442 -22.88 12.30 5.94
C HIS A 442 -22.11 13.60 5.83
N ILE A 443 -22.77 14.72 6.05
CA ILE A 443 -22.12 16.01 6.20
C ILE A 443 -22.04 16.28 7.71
N LEU A 444 -20.81 16.47 8.20
CA LEU A 444 -20.53 16.66 9.61
C LEU A 444 -20.33 18.14 9.86
N ASP A 445 -21.42 18.83 10.23
CA ASP A 445 -21.42 20.27 10.43
C ASP A 445 -20.38 20.70 11.45
N GLY A 446 -19.67 21.79 11.16
CA GLY A 446 -18.61 22.31 12.01
C GLY A 446 -17.28 21.54 11.93
N PHE A 447 -17.25 20.28 11.49
CA PHE A 447 -16.00 19.49 11.49
C PHE A 447 -14.94 20.11 10.58
N PHE A 448 -13.68 20.05 11.03
CA PHE A 448 -12.48 20.35 10.22
C PHE A 448 -11.96 19.09 9.52
N HIS A 449 -10.86 19.21 8.77
CA HIS A 449 -10.38 18.17 7.86
C HIS A 449 -10.01 16.83 8.55
N ASP A 450 -9.61 16.87 9.82
CA ASP A 450 -9.35 15.67 10.62
C ASP A 450 -10.63 15.00 11.10
N THR A 451 -11.49 14.53 10.20
CA THR A 451 -12.81 14.00 10.55
C THR A 451 -12.77 12.94 11.65
N LEU A 452 -11.80 12.02 11.62
CA LEU A 452 -11.67 10.94 12.61
C LEU A 452 -10.83 11.35 13.83
N GLY A 453 -10.19 12.52 13.79
CA GLY A 453 -9.44 13.12 14.89
C GLY A 453 -10.04 14.43 15.41
N GLU A 454 -11.31 14.70 15.10
CA GLU A 454 -12.05 15.86 15.59
C GLU A 454 -12.28 15.77 17.10
N LYS A 455 -12.59 16.89 17.76
CA LYS A 455 -13.04 16.93 19.15
C LYS A 455 -14.31 16.11 19.35
N ASP A 456 -15.30 16.30 18.48
CA ASP A 456 -16.58 15.56 18.53
C ASP A 456 -16.60 14.32 17.60
N ARG A 457 -15.44 13.72 17.32
CA ARG A 457 -15.25 12.58 16.41
C ARG A 457 -16.13 11.35 16.68
N HIS A 458 -16.69 11.21 17.89
CA HIS A 458 -17.65 10.15 18.22
C HIS A 458 -18.84 10.11 17.24
N ILE A 459 -19.29 11.28 16.74
CA ILE A 459 -20.36 11.38 15.74
C ILE A 459 -19.97 10.64 14.44
N ALA A 460 -18.71 10.77 14.01
CA ALA A 460 -18.20 10.09 12.83
C ALA A 460 -17.99 8.59 13.10
N THR A 461 -17.38 8.22 14.23
CA THR A 461 -17.06 6.82 14.54
C THR A 461 -18.31 5.98 14.80
N GLU A 462 -19.37 6.54 15.39
CA GLU A 462 -20.67 5.87 15.54
C GLU A 462 -21.33 5.57 14.19
N LYS A 463 -21.28 6.52 13.25
CA LYS A 463 -21.80 6.34 11.88
C LYS A 463 -21.05 5.25 11.13
N ILE A 464 -19.71 5.21 11.27
CA ILE A 464 -18.85 4.19 10.67
C ILE A 464 -19.15 2.82 11.27
N ARG A 465 -19.18 2.71 12.60
CA ARG A 465 -19.52 1.47 13.32
C ARG A 465 -20.85 0.91 12.83
N ARG A 466 -21.90 1.74 12.83
CA ARG A 466 -23.24 1.32 12.38
C ARG A 466 -23.21 0.80 10.95
N PHE A 467 -22.56 1.53 10.04
CA PHE A 467 -22.50 1.15 8.63
C PHE A 467 -21.76 -0.18 8.42
N ILE A 468 -20.61 -0.35 9.08
CA ILE A 468 -19.84 -1.60 9.04
C ILE A 468 -20.70 -2.76 9.57
N GLN A 469 -21.34 -2.61 10.73
CA GLN A 469 -22.21 -3.65 11.29
C GLN A 469 -23.35 -4.03 10.33
N GLN A 470 -23.99 -3.05 9.68
CA GLN A 470 -25.05 -3.29 8.69
C GLN A 470 -24.53 -4.02 7.43
N CYS A 471 -23.30 -3.74 7.00
CA CYS A 471 -22.68 -4.44 5.88
C CYS A 471 -22.32 -5.88 6.23
N PHE A 472 -21.83 -6.13 7.46
CA PHE A 472 -21.48 -7.47 7.95
C PHE A 472 -22.67 -8.31 8.42
N ALA A 473 -23.84 -7.71 8.62
CA ALA A 473 -25.08 -8.42 9.00
C ALA A 473 -25.67 -9.30 7.89
N VAL A 474 -25.24 -9.11 6.63
CA VAL A 474 -25.60 -9.96 5.50
C VAL A 474 -24.34 -10.53 4.87
N GLU A 475 -24.42 -11.69 4.23
CA GLU A 475 -23.31 -12.25 3.46
C GLU A 475 -22.89 -11.34 2.29
N TYR A 476 -21.65 -11.51 1.84
CA TYR A 476 -21.14 -10.78 0.68
C TYR A 476 -21.98 -11.13 -0.56
N GLN A 477 -22.37 -10.11 -1.32
CA GLN A 477 -23.06 -10.25 -2.58
C GLN A 477 -22.17 -9.71 -3.70
N ALA A 478 -21.89 -10.54 -4.69
CA ALA A 478 -21.19 -10.10 -5.88
C ALA A 478 -22.07 -9.11 -6.67
N PRO A 479 -21.48 -8.08 -7.31
CA PRO A 479 -22.25 -7.18 -8.15
C PRO A 479 -22.81 -7.92 -9.38
N ASP A 480 -24.05 -7.62 -9.76
CA ASP A 480 -24.66 -8.11 -10.99
C ASP A 480 -24.20 -7.26 -12.19
N VAL A 481 -23.08 -7.66 -12.77
CA VAL A 481 -22.41 -6.95 -13.88
C VAL A 481 -22.21 -7.82 -15.11
N LEU A 482 -22.69 -9.07 -15.09
CA LEU A 482 -22.52 -10.00 -16.21
C LEU A 482 -23.19 -9.50 -17.50
N ASN A 483 -24.23 -8.67 -17.39
CA ASN A 483 -24.96 -8.11 -18.53
C ASN A 483 -24.73 -6.59 -18.70
N ALA A 484 -23.61 -6.06 -18.19
CA ALA A 484 -23.29 -4.62 -18.29
C ALA A 484 -22.99 -4.15 -19.74
N ASP A 485 -22.90 -5.08 -20.70
CA ASP A 485 -22.93 -4.82 -22.13
C ASP A 485 -24.32 -4.44 -22.65
N LYS A 486 -25.38 -4.90 -21.98
CA LYS A 486 -26.78 -4.71 -22.39
C LYS A 486 -27.50 -3.63 -21.59
N ILE A 487 -27.01 -3.33 -20.39
CA ILE A 487 -27.59 -2.34 -19.48
C ILE A 487 -26.51 -1.58 -18.70
N GLY A 488 -26.86 -0.41 -18.17
CA GLY A 488 -26.00 0.35 -17.28
C GLY A 488 -25.06 1.34 -17.98
N PRO A 489 -24.16 1.99 -17.22
CA PRO A 489 -23.42 3.16 -17.70
C PRO A 489 -22.47 2.87 -18.87
N SER A 490 -21.75 1.75 -18.85
CA SER A 490 -20.79 1.43 -19.91
C SER A 490 -21.49 1.14 -21.24
N CYS A 491 -22.61 0.43 -21.22
CA CYS A 491 -23.51 0.24 -22.36
C CYS A 491 -23.99 1.59 -22.92
N ALA A 492 -24.59 2.44 -22.08
CA ALA A 492 -25.14 3.74 -22.50
C ALA A 492 -24.07 4.67 -23.12
N ILE A 493 -22.85 4.69 -22.56
CA ILE A 493 -21.73 5.47 -23.11
C ILE A 493 -21.34 4.93 -24.50
N ALA A 494 -21.27 3.61 -24.66
CA ALA A 494 -20.93 3.00 -25.95
C ALA A 494 -22.01 3.28 -27.01
N GLU A 495 -23.30 3.24 -26.65
CA GLU A 495 -24.41 3.59 -27.54
C GLU A 495 -24.40 5.07 -27.96
N ASP A 496 -24.12 5.99 -27.02
CA ASP A 496 -23.99 7.42 -27.32
C ASP A 496 -22.81 7.71 -28.26
N LEU A 497 -21.67 7.07 -28.01
CA LEU A 497 -20.48 7.20 -28.86
C LEU A 497 -20.68 6.57 -30.25
N SER A 498 -21.48 5.51 -30.35
CA SER A 498 -21.86 4.88 -31.61
C SER A 498 -22.86 5.73 -32.40
N SER A 499 -23.67 6.53 -31.72
CA SER A 499 -24.68 7.37 -32.36
C SER A 499 -24.04 8.50 -33.17
N PRO A 500 -24.45 8.74 -34.43
CA PRO A 500 -23.88 9.82 -35.23
C PRO A 500 -24.20 11.18 -34.63
N LEU A 501 -23.22 12.10 -34.69
CA LEU A 501 -23.45 13.47 -34.27
C LEU A 501 -24.39 14.20 -35.25
N PRO A 502 -25.20 15.17 -34.78
CA PRO A 502 -26.03 15.95 -35.69
C PRO A 502 -25.16 16.62 -36.76
N ALA A 503 -25.52 16.42 -38.04
CA ALA A 503 -24.67 16.78 -39.18
C ALA A 503 -24.21 18.24 -39.19
N LYS A 504 -25.07 19.16 -38.71
CA LYS A 504 -24.82 20.61 -38.63
C LYS A 504 -24.27 21.07 -37.27
N SER A 505 -23.91 20.17 -36.36
CA SER A 505 -23.36 20.55 -35.06
C SER A 505 -21.89 20.96 -35.19
N MET A 506 -21.47 21.94 -34.37
CA MET A 506 -20.06 22.34 -34.27
C MET A 506 -19.16 21.16 -33.86
N LYS A 507 -19.71 20.24 -33.04
CA LYS A 507 -19.02 19.03 -32.61
C LYS A 507 -18.75 18.07 -33.78
N ASN A 508 -19.72 17.87 -34.67
CA ASN A 508 -19.53 17.08 -35.88
C ASN A 508 -18.46 17.70 -36.79
N ALA A 509 -18.54 19.02 -37.03
CA ALA A 509 -17.56 19.72 -37.85
C ALA A 509 -16.13 19.61 -37.29
N PHE A 510 -15.97 19.73 -35.97
CA PHE A 510 -14.69 19.53 -35.29
C PHE A 510 -14.11 18.14 -35.58
N TRP A 511 -14.89 17.07 -35.39
CA TRP A 511 -14.41 15.70 -35.62
C TRP A 511 -14.12 15.38 -37.10
N GLU A 512 -14.91 15.91 -38.03
CA GLU A 512 -14.61 15.79 -39.47
C GLU A 512 -13.29 16.47 -39.84
N ILE A 513 -13.01 17.64 -39.27
CA ILE A 513 -11.71 18.31 -39.45
C ILE A 513 -10.58 17.47 -38.85
N THR A 514 -10.78 16.92 -37.65
CA THR A 514 -9.79 16.04 -37.01
C THR A 514 -9.47 14.81 -37.87
N LYS A 515 -10.48 14.10 -38.39
CA LYS A 515 -10.28 12.95 -39.29
C LYS A 515 -9.51 13.33 -40.55
N LYS A 516 -9.88 14.44 -41.19
CA LYS A 516 -9.16 14.96 -42.37
C LYS A 516 -7.70 15.27 -42.06
N ASN A 517 -7.43 15.88 -40.91
CA ASN A 517 -6.06 16.17 -40.48
C ASN A 517 -5.24 14.90 -40.20
N LEU A 518 -5.85 13.87 -39.58
CA LEU A 518 -5.19 12.57 -39.40
C LEU A 518 -4.86 11.92 -40.74
N LYS A 519 -5.79 11.95 -41.69
CA LYS A 519 -5.58 11.45 -43.06
C LYS A 519 -4.50 12.21 -43.82
N ILE A 520 -4.45 13.54 -43.69
CA ILE A 520 -3.35 14.33 -44.27
C ILE A 520 -2.01 13.94 -43.59
N GLY A 521 -2.02 13.76 -42.27
CA GLY A 521 -0.86 13.32 -41.50
C GLY A 521 -0.35 11.94 -41.88
N SER A 522 -1.23 11.03 -42.31
CA SER A 522 -0.87 9.66 -42.73
C SER A 522 0.01 9.63 -43.98
N HIS A 523 -0.06 10.65 -44.84
CA HIS A 523 0.87 10.77 -45.98
C HIS A 523 2.31 11.09 -45.55
N LEU A 524 2.49 11.65 -44.35
CA LEU A 524 3.79 12.05 -43.82
C LEU A 524 4.33 11.09 -42.76
N SER A 525 3.45 10.41 -42.02
CA SER A 525 3.78 9.53 -40.89
C SER A 525 3.53 8.06 -41.20
N LYS A 526 4.55 7.22 -40.96
CA LYS A 526 4.43 5.77 -41.08
C LYS A 526 3.43 5.20 -40.07
N GLY A 527 3.42 5.69 -38.83
CA GLY A 527 2.50 5.23 -37.79
C GLY A 527 1.04 5.52 -38.14
N LEU A 528 0.72 6.75 -38.53
CA LEU A 528 -0.63 7.12 -38.96
C LEU A 528 -1.03 6.39 -40.25
N LYS A 529 -0.09 6.17 -41.17
CA LYS A 529 -0.35 5.40 -42.39
C LYS A 529 -0.77 3.96 -42.09
N ILE A 530 -0.06 3.27 -41.19
CA ILE A 530 -0.42 1.90 -40.79
C ILE A 530 -1.83 1.89 -40.16
N GLY A 531 -2.14 2.86 -39.31
CA GLY A 531 -3.46 2.98 -38.69
C GLY A 531 -4.58 3.24 -39.69
N GLU A 532 -4.37 4.11 -40.68
CA GLU A 532 -5.34 4.37 -41.75
C GLU A 532 -5.51 3.17 -42.70
N ASP A 533 -4.40 2.50 -43.05
CA ASP A 533 -4.39 1.41 -44.03
C ASP A 533 -4.95 0.09 -43.45
N THR A 534 -4.76 -0.16 -42.15
CA THR A 534 -5.07 -1.46 -41.52
C THR A 534 -6.03 -1.38 -40.32
N GLY A 535 -6.38 -0.18 -39.86
CA GLY A 535 -7.09 0.07 -38.60
C GLY A 535 -6.14 0.39 -37.44
N TYR A 536 -6.55 1.31 -36.57
CA TYR A 536 -5.73 1.72 -35.42
C TYR A 536 -5.68 0.66 -34.31
N ASP A 537 -6.64 -0.26 -34.29
CA ASP A 537 -6.73 -1.39 -33.37
C ASP A 537 -6.12 -2.70 -33.92
N SER A 538 -5.49 -2.65 -35.10
CA SER A 538 -4.93 -3.82 -35.78
C SER A 538 -3.63 -4.34 -35.14
N GLY A 539 -3.33 -5.62 -35.37
CA GLY A 539 -2.05 -6.23 -34.97
C GLY A 539 -0.83 -5.50 -35.55
N SER A 540 -0.94 -4.95 -36.76
CA SER A 540 0.11 -4.15 -37.41
C SER A 540 0.35 -2.81 -36.70
N THR A 541 -0.70 -2.11 -36.30
CA THR A 541 -0.59 -0.87 -35.52
C THR A 541 0.03 -1.15 -34.14
N LEU A 542 -0.42 -2.20 -33.47
CA LEU A 542 0.13 -2.62 -32.17
C LEU A 542 1.62 -2.96 -32.27
N ASP A 543 2.05 -3.66 -33.32
CA ASP A 543 3.46 -3.97 -33.56
C ASP A 543 4.32 -2.70 -33.69
N PHE A 544 3.86 -1.71 -34.46
CA PHE A 544 4.52 -0.40 -34.56
C PHE A 544 4.62 0.29 -33.19
N VAL A 545 3.54 0.27 -32.41
CA VAL A 545 3.50 0.83 -31.06
C VAL A 545 4.48 0.12 -30.12
N TYR A 546 4.61 -1.21 -30.22
CA TYR A 546 5.54 -1.99 -29.42
C TYR A 546 7.01 -1.73 -29.77
N ARG A 547 7.31 -1.46 -31.05
CA ARG A 547 8.67 -1.08 -31.48
C ARG A 547 9.10 0.29 -30.94
N ASN A 548 8.16 1.20 -30.70
CA ASN A 548 8.39 2.50 -30.07
C ASN A 548 9.49 3.35 -30.74
N GLN A 549 9.59 3.27 -32.07
CA GLN A 549 10.57 4.00 -32.88
C GLN A 549 9.86 4.84 -33.95
N SER A 550 10.40 6.02 -34.24
CA SER A 550 9.95 6.82 -35.38
C SER A 550 10.53 6.22 -36.67
N GLU A 551 9.68 5.77 -37.59
CA GLU A 551 10.08 5.03 -38.78
C GLU A 551 9.82 5.80 -40.08
N SER A 552 9.22 6.99 -39.98
CA SER A 552 9.03 7.88 -41.11
C SER A 552 10.35 8.36 -41.71
N SER A 553 10.39 8.46 -43.04
CA SER A 553 11.58 8.90 -43.79
C SER A 553 11.86 10.39 -43.63
N ASN A 554 10.82 11.23 -43.48
CA ASN A 554 10.93 12.68 -43.44
C ASN A 554 10.90 13.25 -42.00
N PRO A 555 11.52 14.43 -41.73
CA PRO A 555 11.61 14.98 -40.36
C PRO A 555 10.26 15.27 -39.71
N ILE A 556 9.29 15.77 -40.47
CA ILE A 556 7.94 16.08 -39.97
C ILE A 556 7.24 14.78 -39.55
N GLY A 557 7.31 13.75 -40.40
CA GLY A 557 6.82 12.41 -40.13
C GLY A 557 7.42 11.80 -38.88
N LYS A 558 8.73 11.99 -38.64
CA LYS A 558 9.38 11.51 -37.40
C LYS A 558 8.84 12.18 -36.16
N ILE A 559 8.52 13.48 -36.24
CA ILE A 559 7.87 14.24 -35.14
C ILE A 559 6.46 13.72 -34.92
N ILE A 560 5.68 13.52 -35.99
CA ILE A 560 4.32 12.97 -35.92
C ILE A 560 4.33 11.55 -35.32
N ASP A 561 5.20 10.66 -35.79
CA ASP A 561 5.38 9.32 -35.21
C ASP A 561 5.71 9.41 -33.72
N ARG A 562 6.59 10.34 -33.33
CA ARG A 562 6.97 10.50 -31.92
C ARG A 562 5.80 11.00 -31.07
N GLN A 563 5.01 11.95 -31.58
CA GLN A 563 3.81 12.43 -30.90
C GLN A 563 2.75 11.34 -30.79
N TYR A 564 2.52 10.61 -31.90
CA TYR A 564 1.63 9.46 -31.95
C TYR A 564 2.05 8.44 -30.90
N LEU A 565 3.28 7.92 -30.94
CA LEU A 565 3.78 6.94 -29.97
C LEU A 565 3.71 7.42 -28.51
N ASN A 566 3.83 8.73 -28.25
CA ASN A 566 3.74 9.30 -26.90
C ASN A 566 2.32 9.60 -26.42
N ALA A 567 1.28 9.40 -27.25
CA ALA A 567 -0.10 9.51 -26.79
C ALA A 567 -0.38 8.50 -25.65
N ILE A 568 -1.24 8.88 -24.71
CA ILE A 568 -1.38 8.17 -23.45
C ILE A 568 -1.90 6.74 -23.63
N GLY A 569 -2.83 6.50 -24.56
CA GLY A 569 -3.30 5.15 -24.90
C GLY A 569 -2.17 4.22 -25.36
N TRP A 570 -1.29 4.71 -26.25
CA TRP A 570 -0.15 3.93 -26.74
C TRP A 570 0.94 3.72 -25.69
N ARG A 571 1.16 4.69 -24.79
CA ARG A 571 2.00 4.49 -23.61
C ARG A 571 1.43 3.39 -22.72
N GLY A 572 0.12 3.41 -22.45
CA GLY A 572 -0.57 2.38 -21.69
C GLY A 572 -0.42 0.99 -22.31
N ILE A 573 -0.60 0.86 -23.63
CA ILE A 573 -0.42 -0.42 -24.36
C ILE A 573 1.01 -0.97 -24.23
N ARG A 574 2.04 -0.11 -24.23
CA ARG A 574 3.42 -0.56 -24.00
C ARG A 574 3.63 -1.04 -22.56
N VAL A 575 3.05 -0.37 -21.57
CA VAL A 575 3.09 -0.84 -20.17
C VAL A 575 2.30 -2.14 -20.01
N ARG A 576 1.16 -2.30 -20.70
CA ARG A 576 0.41 -3.56 -20.78
C ARG A 576 1.28 -4.70 -21.29
N LYS A 577 2.05 -4.50 -22.37
CA LYS A 577 3.04 -5.49 -22.87
C LYS A 577 4.04 -5.89 -21.78
N GLN A 578 4.63 -4.91 -21.10
CA GLN A 578 5.61 -5.17 -20.02
C GLN A 578 4.98 -5.97 -18.86
N ASN A 579 3.74 -5.64 -18.49
CA ASN A 579 3.01 -6.37 -17.44
C ASN A 579 2.69 -7.81 -17.87
N ILE A 580 2.32 -8.04 -19.15
CA ILE A 580 2.13 -9.40 -19.69
C ILE A 580 3.44 -10.18 -19.63
N GLU A 581 4.55 -9.61 -20.12
CA GLU A 581 5.87 -10.24 -20.08
C GLU A 581 6.26 -10.64 -18.66
N HIS A 582 6.08 -9.72 -17.70
CA HIS A 582 6.34 -9.97 -16.29
C HIS A 582 5.49 -11.10 -15.71
N LEU A 583 4.18 -11.12 -15.99
CA LEU A 583 3.27 -12.14 -15.47
C LEU A 583 3.48 -13.50 -16.15
N VAL A 584 3.79 -13.52 -17.45
CA VAL A 584 4.20 -14.75 -18.15
C VAL A 584 5.43 -15.35 -17.49
N GLN A 585 6.45 -14.54 -17.18
CA GLN A 585 7.66 -14.99 -16.48
C GLN A 585 7.33 -15.52 -15.07
N LYS A 586 6.60 -14.74 -14.27
CA LYS A 586 6.21 -15.11 -12.90
C LYS A 586 5.45 -16.45 -12.85
N TYR A 587 4.47 -16.62 -13.73
CA TYR A 587 3.62 -17.81 -13.72
C TYR A 587 4.25 -19.02 -14.43
N ALA A 588 5.17 -18.80 -15.39
CA ALA A 588 6.04 -19.85 -15.88
C ALA A 588 6.91 -20.41 -14.76
N ASP A 589 7.55 -19.56 -13.95
CA ASP A 589 8.36 -19.97 -12.80
C ASP A 589 7.56 -20.75 -11.76
N ILE A 590 6.31 -20.32 -11.48
CA ILE A 590 5.41 -21.05 -10.58
C ILE A 590 5.08 -22.44 -11.14
N LEU A 591 4.78 -22.56 -12.43
CA LEU A 591 4.49 -23.85 -13.08
C LEU A 591 5.72 -24.78 -13.05
N ILE A 592 6.90 -24.24 -13.33
CA ILE A 592 8.18 -24.97 -13.29
C ILE A 592 8.45 -25.50 -11.86
N LYS A 593 8.31 -24.64 -10.83
CA LYS A 593 8.46 -25.03 -9.43
C LYS A 593 7.46 -26.12 -9.01
N LYS A 594 6.23 -26.07 -9.54
CA LYS A 594 5.19 -27.10 -9.35
C LYS A 594 5.39 -28.34 -10.23
N ARG A 595 6.47 -28.43 -11.02
CA ARG A 595 6.76 -29.52 -11.97
C ARG A 595 5.62 -29.77 -12.98
N LYS A 596 4.89 -28.73 -13.34
CA LYS A 596 3.87 -28.78 -14.40
C LYS A 596 4.52 -28.49 -15.76
N PRO A 597 3.97 -29.04 -16.87
CA PRO A 597 4.42 -28.66 -18.21
C PRO A 597 4.23 -27.16 -18.42
N LEU A 598 5.12 -26.52 -19.17
CA LEU A 598 5.03 -25.13 -19.59
C LEU A 598 4.62 -25.08 -21.06
N ARG A 599 3.31 -25.04 -21.29
CA ARG A 599 2.69 -25.00 -22.62
C ARG A 599 1.92 -23.71 -22.74
N ILE A 600 2.45 -22.79 -23.54
CA ILE A 600 1.94 -21.43 -23.67
C ILE A 600 1.00 -21.39 -24.87
N MET A 601 -0.18 -20.81 -24.69
CA MET A 601 -1.12 -20.53 -25.77
C MET A 601 -1.53 -19.06 -25.74
N ASP A 602 -1.62 -18.43 -26.90
CA ASP A 602 -2.24 -17.12 -27.06
C ASP A 602 -3.30 -17.21 -28.16
N ILE A 603 -4.51 -16.73 -27.87
CA ILE A 603 -5.67 -16.96 -28.74
C ILE A 603 -5.95 -15.84 -29.75
N ALA A 604 -5.29 -14.68 -29.57
CA ALA A 604 -5.51 -13.49 -30.38
C ALA A 604 -4.20 -12.67 -30.40
N SER A 605 -3.18 -13.27 -31.00
CA SER A 605 -1.80 -12.87 -30.80
C SER A 605 -1.40 -11.61 -31.58
N GLY A 606 -2.19 -11.17 -32.56
CA GLY A 606 -1.73 -10.24 -33.57
C GLY A 606 -0.47 -10.80 -34.22
N HIS A 607 0.62 -10.04 -34.23
CA HIS A 607 1.91 -10.55 -34.69
C HIS A 607 2.62 -11.51 -33.71
N GLY A 608 2.13 -11.68 -32.49
CA GLY A 608 2.70 -12.56 -31.46
C GLY A 608 3.96 -12.04 -30.76
N ARG A 609 4.42 -10.82 -31.09
CA ARG A 609 5.70 -10.25 -30.63
C ARG A 609 5.87 -10.32 -29.11
N TYR A 610 4.87 -9.95 -28.32
CA TYR A 610 5.01 -9.87 -26.85
C TYR A 610 5.17 -11.25 -26.21
N ILE A 611 4.52 -12.30 -26.72
CA ILE A 611 4.73 -13.68 -26.25
C ILE A 611 6.12 -14.15 -26.64
N LEU A 612 6.52 -13.93 -27.89
CA LEU A 612 7.83 -14.34 -28.37
C LEU A 612 8.97 -13.62 -27.63
N ASP A 613 8.80 -12.33 -27.32
CA ASP A 613 9.74 -11.55 -26.51
C ASP A 613 9.79 -12.06 -25.06
N ALA A 614 8.64 -12.37 -24.45
CA ALA A 614 8.57 -12.93 -23.10
C ALA A 614 9.28 -14.29 -22.99
N VAL A 615 9.04 -15.18 -23.96
CA VAL A 615 9.58 -16.55 -23.98
C VAL A 615 11.11 -16.56 -24.00
N VAL A 616 11.72 -15.64 -24.75
CA VAL A 616 13.19 -15.54 -24.85
C VAL A 616 13.82 -15.19 -23.49
N GLN A 617 13.08 -14.56 -22.59
CA GLN A 617 13.54 -14.17 -21.26
C GLN A 617 13.27 -15.23 -20.18
N LEU A 618 12.59 -16.34 -20.53
CA LEU A 618 12.27 -17.38 -19.55
C LEU A 618 13.52 -18.17 -19.16
N PRO A 619 13.68 -18.52 -17.87
CA PRO A 619 14.83 -19.30 -17.40
C PRO A 619 14.82 -20.74 -17.92
N LYS A 620 13.65 -21.25 -18.29
CA LYS A 620 13.48 -22.57 -18.92
C LYS A 620 12.67 -22.41 -20.20
N ARG A 621 13.15 -23.03 -21.28
CA ARG A 621 12.44 -23.10 -22.56
C ARG A 621 11.07 -23.79 -22.38
N PRO A 622 9.97 -23.23 -22.91
CA PRO A 622 8.66 -23.88 -22.91
C PRO A 622 8.66 -25.22 -23.65
N ASP A 623 7.73 -26.10 -23.29
CA ASP A 623 7.51 -27.38 -23.97
C ASP A 623 6.81 -27.17 -25.33
N SER A 624 5.91 -26.19 -25.43
CA SER A 624 5.24 -25.80 -26.66
C SER A 624 4.67 -24.37 -26.58
N ILE A 625 4.57 -23.71 -27.72
CA ILE A 625 3.96 -22.37 -27.89
C ILE A 625 2.96 -22.46 -29.04
N LEU A 626 1.71 -22.09 -28.78
CA LEU A 626 0.68 -21.99 -29.81
C LEU A 626 0.17 -20.55 -29.89
N LEU A 627 0.39 -19.90 -31.03
CA LEU A 627 -0.15 -18.58 -31.34
C LEU A 627 -1.31 -18.73 -32.31
N ARG A 628 -2.38 -17.97 -32.08
CA ARG A 628 -3.59 -17.98 -32.92
C ARG A 628 -3.99 -16.56 -33.26
N ASP A 629 -4.46 -16.36 -34.47
CA ASP A 629 -5.06 -15.10 -34.92
C ASP A 629 -6.01 -15.37 -36.08
N TYR A 630 -7.05 -14.56 -36.26
CA TYR A 630 -8.01 -14.75 -37.35
C TYR A 630 -7.46 -14.24 -38.69
N SER A 631 -6.48 -13.32 -38.67
CA SER A 631 -5.91 -12.67 -39.86
C SER A 631 -4.69 -13.42 -40.40
N ASP A 632 -4.74 -13.81 -41.66
CA ASP A 632 -3.63 -14.48 -42.35
C ASP A 632 -2.36 -13.61 -42.40
N ILE A 633 -2.51 -12.27 -42.52
CA ILE A 633 -1.37 -11.33 -42.50
C ILE A 633 -0.61 -11.43 -41.17
N ASN A 634 -1.36 -11.50 -40.05
CA ASN A 634 -0.79 -11.60 -38.72
C ASN A 634 -0.06 -12.94 -38.53
N VAL A 635 -0.68 -14.03 -39.00
CA VAL A 635 -0.12 -15.39 -38.96
C VAL A 635 1.20 -15.46 -39.73
N GLN A 636 1.24 -14.97 -40.97
CA GLN A 636 2.45 -14.96 -41.80
C GLN A 636 3.58 -14.14 -41.14
N ALA A 637 3.28 -12.95 -40.63
CA ALA A 637 4.26 -12.11 -39.93
C ALA A 637 4.79 -12.79 -38.66
N GLY A 638 3.92 -13.47 -37.91
CA GLY A 638 4.28 -14.23 -36.72
C GLY A 638 5.15 -15.45 -37.02
N GLN A 639 4.85 -16.20 -38.09
CA GLN A 639 5.68 -17.32 -38.55
C GLN A 639 7.10 -16.86 -38.91
N GLN A 640 7.25 -15.71 -39.58
CA GLN A 640 8.56 -15.12 -39.85
C GLN A 640 9.30 -14.76 -38.56
N MET A 641 8.59 -14.26 -37.54
CA MET A 641 9.17 -13.93 -36.23
C MET A 641 9.57 -15.14 -35.40
N ILE A 642 8.83 -16.25 -35.52
CA ILE A 642 9.19 -17.55 -34.95
C ILE A 642 10.49 -18.06 -35.58
N ALA A 643 10.57 -18.03 -36.92
CA ALA A 643 11.74 -18.47 -37.66
C ALA A 643 12.98 -17.63 -37.32
N ALA A 644 12.83 -16.30 -37.26
CA ALA A 644 13.93 -15.38 -36.92
C ALA A 644 14.48 -15.58 -35.49
N ARG A 645 13.70 -16.18 -34.59
CA ARG A 645 14.11 -16.50 -33.21
C ARG A 645 14.53 -17.96 -33.01
N GLY A 646 14.52 -18.77 -34.07
CA GLY A 646 14.86 -20.19 -33.99
C GLY A 646 13.90 -21.01 -33.12
N LEU A 647 12.59 -20.68 -33.16
CA LEU A 647 11.57 -21.33 -32.32
C LEU A 647 10.68 -22.33 -33.09
N ASN A 648 11.00 -22.64 -34.35
CA ASN A 648 10.17 -23.49 -35.23
C ASN A 648 9.92 -24.91 -34.70
N ASP A 649 10.78 -25.41 -33.81
CA ASP A 649 10.67 -26.74 -33.21
C ASP A 649 9.66 -26.82 -32.05
N ILE A 650 9.27 -25.66 -31.48
CA ILE A 650 8.36 -25.59 -30.32
C ILE A 650 7.18 -24.65 -30.51
N ALA A 651 7.23 -23.73 -31.48
CA ALA A 651 6.22 -22.71 -31.70
C ALA A 651 5.47 -22.91 -33.01
N GLU A 652 4.14 -22.89 -32.93
CA GLU A 652 3.23 -22.93 -34.06
C GLU A 652 2.38 -21.65 -34.09
N PHE A 653 2.11 -21.15 -35.29
CA PHE A 653 1.16 -20.05 -35.50
C PHE A 653 0.11 -20.49 -36.51
N VAL A 654 -1.14 -20.59 -36.07
CA VAL A 654 -2.29 -21.01 -36.88
C VAL A 654 -3.31 -19.90 -37.06
N GLN A 655 -3.99 -19.92 -38.20
CA GLN A 655 -5.18 -19.08 -38.41
C GLN A 655 -6.37 -19.71 -37.70
N ALA A 656 -6.99 -18.99 -36.76
CA ALA A 656 -8.16 -19.47 -36.04
C ALA A 656 -8.96 -18.33 -35.39
N ASP A 657 -10.26 -18.53 -35.23
CA ASP A 657 -11.13 -17.63 -34.47
C ASP A 657 -10.95 -17.86 -32.95
N ALA A 658 -10.89 -16.76 -32.21
CA ALA A 658 -10.79 -16.74 -30.76
C ALA A 658 -12.17 -16.90 -30.06
N PHE A 659 -13.27 -16.70 -30.79
CA PHE A 659 -14.63 -16.88 -30.25
C PHE A 659 -15.22 -18.26 -30.55
N ASP A 660 -14.56 -19.08 -31.37
CA ASP A 660 -14.96 -20.47 -31.58
C ASP A 660 -14.61 -21.34 -30.36
N THR A 661 -15.62 -21.55 -29.51
CA THR A 661 -15.54 -22.36 -28.29
C THR A 661 -15.04 -23.79 -28.56
N LEU A 662 -15.48 -24.43 -29.64
CA LEU A 662 -15.12 -25.83 -29.94
C LEU A 662 -13.67 -25.91 -30.42
N SER A 663 -13.27 -24.99 -31.30
CA SER A 663 -11.89 -24.88 -31.77
C SER A 663 -10.93 -24.64 -30.60
N LEU A 664 -11.24 -23.72 -29.68
CA LEU A 664 -10.45 -23.53 -28.45
C LEU A 664 -10.40 -24.78 -27.58
N ALA A 665 -11.55 -25.40 -27.29
CA ALA A 665 -11.65 -26.56 -26.41
C ALA A 665 -10.88 -27.79 -26.93
N SER A 666 -10.73 -27.90 -28.25
CA SER A 666 -10.06 -29.01 -28.94
C SER A 666 -8.53 -28.91 -29.00
N VAL A 667 -7.94 -27.78 -28.58
CA VAL A 667 -6.48 -27.53 -28.67
C VAL A 667 -5.67 -28.65 -28.02
N LYS A 668 -4.68 -29.16 -28.76
CA LYS A 668 -3.68 -30.12 -28.29
C LYS A 668 -2.27 -29.67 -28.69
N PRO A 669 -1.26 -29.84 -27.82
CA PRO A 669 -1.38 -30.26 -26.43
C PRO A 669 -2.09 -29.21 -25.57
N LYS A 670 -2.80 -29.65 -24.53
CA LYS A 670 -3.53 -28.72 -23.65
C LYS A 670 -2.57 -27.73 -22.97
N PRO A 671 -2.84 -26.41 -23.04
CA PRO A 671 -1.99 -25.40 -22.43
C PRO A 671 -2.06 -25.41 -20.90
N SER A 672 -0.96 -25.04 -20.26
CA SER A 672 -0.90 -24.78 -18.82
C SER A 672 -0.89 -23.28 -18.50
N LEU A 673 -0.54 -22.45 -19.49
CA LEU A 673 -0.58 -20.99 -19.42
C LEU A 673 -1.21 -20.47 -20.72
N ALA A 674 -2.35 -19.80 -20.62
CA ALA A 674 -2.99 -19.13 -21.75
C ALA A 674 -2.94 -17.62 -21.58
N VAL A 675 -2.87 -16.89 -22.69
CA VAL A 675 -2.86 -15.43 -22.73
C VAL A 675 -3.96 -14.93 -23.67
N VAL A 676 -4.68 -13.89 -23.21
CA VAL A 676 -5.62 -13.12 -24.01
C VAL A 676 -5.27 -11.65 -23.81
N SER A 677 -4.72 -11.01 -24.83
CA SER A 677 -4.33 -9.60 -24.76
C SER A 677 -5.02 -8.81 -25.87
N GLY A 678 -5.65 -7.68 -25.54
CA GLY A 678 -6.29 -6.81 -26.53
C GLY A 678 -7.68 -7.26 -26.97
N LEU A 679 -7.93 -8.58 -27.07
CA LEU A 679 -9.16 -9.10 -27.65
C LEU A 679 -10.42 -8.63 -26.92
N TYR A 680 -10.50 -8.83 -25.60
CA TYR A 680 -11.71 -8.54 -24.81
C TYR A 680 -12.03 -7.04 -24.69
N GLU A 681 -11.08 -6.17 -25.06
CA GLU A 681 -11.25 -4.71 -25.10
C GLU A 681 -11.87 -4.24 -26.42
N LEU A 682 -11.74 -5.03 -27.50
CA LEU A 682 -12.24 -4.69 -28.84
C LEU A 682 -13.70 -5.05 -29.05
N PHE A 683 -14.27 -5.90 -28.20
CA PHE A 683 -15.64 -6.41 -28.37
C PHE A 683 -16.51 -6.00 -27.18
N ALA A 684 -17.56 -5.23 -27.46
CA ALA A 684 -18.49 -4.73 -26.45
C ALA A 684 -19.38 -5.85 -25.87
N ASP A 685 -19.71 -6.87 -26.67
CA ASP A 685 -20.64 -7.95 -26.34
C ASP A 685 -20.06 -8.95 -25.33
N ASN A 686 -20.76 -9.20 -24.22
CA ASN A 686 -20.35 -10.20 -23.23
C ASN A 686 -20.52 -11.64 -23.72
N ASP A 687 -21.44 -11.91 -24.65
CA ASP A 687 -21.68 -13.26 -25.16
C ASP A 687 -20.47 -13.82 -25.92
N LEU A 688 -19.79 -12.98 -26.70
CA LEU A 688 -18.52 -13.34 -27.35
C LEU A 688 -17.42 -13.68 -26.33
N LEU A 689 -17.27 -12.86 -25.29
CA LEU A 689 -16.30 -13.12 -24.22
C LEU A 689 -16.59 -14.44 -23.50
N ARG A 690 -17.86 -14.73 -23.22
CA ARG A 690 -18.29 -16.00 -22.60
C ARG A 690 -17.91 -17.21 -23.48
N GLN A 691 -18.15 -17.14 -24.79
CA GLN A 691 -17.79 -18.20 -25.73
C GLN A 691 -16.28 -18.50 -25.73
N SER A 692 -15.46 -17.43 -25.78
CA SER A 692 -14.00 -17.53 -25.70
C SER A 692 -13.54 -18.10 -24.36
N LEU A 693 -14.05 -17.56 -23.25
CA LEU A 693 -13.68 -17.99 -21.89
C LEU A 693 -14.11 -19.45 -21.61
N GLU A 694 -15.27 -19.89 -22.10
CA GLU A 694 -15.71 -21.28 -21.98
C GLU A 694 -14.78 -22.22 -22.76
N GLY A 695 -14.37 -21.84 -23.97
CA GLY A 695 -13.41 -22.58 -24.77
C GLY A 695 -12.06 -22.71 -24.07
N LEU A 696 -11.53 -21.59 -23.55
CA LEU A 696 -10.31 -21.55 -22.75
C LEU A 696 -10.41 -22.39 -21.48
N SER A 697 -11.54 -22.32 -20.77
CA SER A 697 -11.80 -23.13 -19.59
C SER A 697 -11.70 -24.62 -19.92
N LYS A 698 -12.19 -25.08 -21.07
CA LYS A 698 -12.06 -26.49 -21.49
C LYS A 698 -10.64 -26.85 -21.96
N ALA A 699 -9.92 -25.90 -22.56
CA ALA A 699 -8.57 -26.07 -23.10
C ALA A 699 -7.49 -26.14 -22.01
N ILE A 700 -7.49 -25.20 -21.06
CA ILE A 700 -6.45 -25.03 -20.05
C ILE A 700 -6.45 -26.23 -19.08
N LEU A 701 -5.26 -26.70 -18.68
CA LEU A 701 -5.11 -27.76 -17.68
C LEU A 701 -5.63 -27.33 -16.31
N LYS A 702 -6.08 -28.29 -15.49
CA LYS A 702 -6.46 -28.03 -14.09
C LYS A 702 -5.29 -27.40 -13.32
N ASP A 703 -5.59 -26.35 -12.55
CA ASP A 703 -4.64 -25.45 -11.91
C ASP A 703 -3.53 -24.91 -12.86
N GLY A 704 -3.87 -24.76 -14.14
CA GLY A 704 -3.20 -23.87 -15.08
C GLY A 704 -3.69 -22.43 -14.92
N TYR A 705 -3.12 -21.51 -15.69
CA TYR A 705 -3.36 -20.08 -15.55
C TYR A 705 -3.80 -19.44 -16.86
N LEU A 706 -4.67 -18.43 -16.72
CA LEU A 706 -5.12 -17.54 -17.77
C LEU A 706 -4.63 -16.13 -17.43
N ILE A 707 -3.82 -15.54 -18.30
CA ILE A 707 -3.49 -14.11 -18.27
C ILE A 707 -4.46 -13.42 -19.21
N TYR A 708 -5.17 -12.42 -18.72
CA TYR A 708 -6.13 -11.65 -19.52
C TYR A 708 -5.96 -10.17 -19.26
N THR A 709 -6.23 -9.36 -20.29
CA THR A 709 -6.20 -7.91 -20.18
C THR A 709 -7.61 -7.32 -20.10
N GLY A 710 -7.70 -6.12 -19.52
CA GLY A 710 -8.90 -5.30 -19.54
C GLY A 710 -8.55 -3.83 -19.73
N GLN A 711 -9.50 -3.04 -20.20
CA GLN A 711 -9.40 -1.58 -20.27
C GLN A 711 -10.56 -0.96 -19.50
N ILE A 712 -10.26 -0.51 -18.28
CA ILE A 712 -11.28 -0.10 -17.30
C ILE A 712 -11.65 1.37 -17.43
N TRP A 713 -10.75 2.19 -17.97
CA TRP A 713 -10.94 3.63 -18.14
C TRP A 713 -10.09 4.16 -19.29
N HIS A 714 -10.51 5.24 -19.97
CA HIS A 714 -9.68 5.91 -20.97
C HIS A 714 -10.00 7.41 -21.09
N PRO A 715 -9.01 8.33 -20.98
CA PRO A 715 -9.25 9.77 -20.99
C PRO A 715 -9.67 10.33 -22.35
N GLN A 716 -9.41 9.58 -23.43
CA GLN A 716 -9.65 9.99 -24.81
C GLN A 716 -10.64 9.05 -25.53
N GLN A 717 -11.55 8.41 -24.79
CA GLN A 717 -12.51 7.45 -25.37
C GLN A 717 -13.32 8.07 -26.52
N GLU A 718 -13.79 9.31 -26.36
CA GLU A 718 -14.52 10.01 -27.43
C GLU A 718 -13.64 10.30 -28.65
N PHE A 719 -12.39 10.74 -28.44
CA PHE A 719 -11.46 10.95 -29.56
C PHE A 719 -11.27 9.66 -30.36
N ILE A 720 -11.12 8.52 -29.68
CA ILE A 720 -10.97 7.22 -30.34
C ILE A 720 -12.23 6.89 -31.14
N ALA A 721 -13.41 6.98 -30.52
CA ALA A 721 -14.68 6.68 -31.17
C ALA A 721 -15.01 7.60 -32.35
N ARG A 722 -14.58 8.86 -32.33
CA ARG A 722 -14.97 9.87 -33.33
C ARG A 722 -13.91 10.11 -34.41
N ALA A 723 -12.64 9.81 -34.13
CA ALA A 723 -11.53 10.16 -35.01
C ALA A 723 -10.72 8.96 -35.55
N LEU A 724 -10.75 7.80 -34.89
CA LEU A 724 -9.96 6.64 -35.30
C LEU A 724 -10.83 5.56 -35.94
N THR A 725 -10.28 4.89 -36.95
CA THR A 725 -10.91 3.78 -37.67
C THR A 725 -10.51 2.43 -37.08
N SER A 726 -11.43 1.47 -37.11
CA SER A 726 -11.18 0.07 -36.76
C SER A 726 -10.74 -0.73 -37.98
N HIS A 727 -10.05 -1.85 -37.75
CA HIS A 727 -9.73 -2.88 -38.75
C HIS A 727 -10.97 -3.50 -39.41
N ARG A 728 -12.17 -3.25 -38.87
CA ARG A 728 -13.47 -3.66 -39.44
C ARG A 728 -13.91 -2.69 -40.53
N GLU A 729 -13.28 -2.79 -41.71
CA GLU A 729 -13.72 -2.13 -42.95
C GLU A 729 -13.87 -0.59 -42.88
N GLY A 730 -13.15 0.08 -41.98
CA GLY A 730 -13.16 1.54 -41.86
C GLY A 730 -14.25 2.11 -40.94
N ASP A 731 -14.97 1.25 -40.20
CA ASP A 731 -15.91 1.67 -39.18
C ASP A 731 -15.24 2.48 -38.07
N ALA A 732 -16.05 3.31 -37.39
CA ALA A 732 -15.61 4.05 -36.22
C ALA A 732 -15.17 3.08 -35.11
N TRP A 733 -14.01 3.32 -34.51
CA TRP A 733 -13.52 2.49 -33.41
C TRP A 733 -14.21 2.85 -32.10
N VAL A 734 -15.43 2.35 -31.90
CA VAL A 734 -16.18 2.58 -30.66
C VAL A 734 -15.86 1.51 -29.63
N MET A 735 -15.24 1.92 -28.53
CA MET A 735 -14.88 1.03 -27.42
C MET A 735 -15.90 1.12 -26.29
N ARG A 736 -16.36 -0.04 -25.80
CA ARG A 736 -17.04 -0.14 -24.51
C ARG A 736 -16.01 -0.48 -23.43
N LEU A 737 -15.71 0.48 -22.58
CA LEU A 737 -14.82 0.26 -21.43
C LEU A 737 -15.51 -0.66 -20.42
N ARG A 738 -14.80 -1.68 -19.97
CA ARG A 738 -15.34 -2.76 -19.13
C ARG A 738 -14.73 -2.64 -17.75
N SER A 739 -15.56 -2.51 -16.70
CA SER A 739 -15.05 -2.39 -15.33
C SER A 739 -14.27 -3.64 -14.92
N GLN A 740 -13.33 -3.52 -13.97
CA GLN A 740 -12.61 -4.70 -13.48
C GLN A 740 -13.56 -5.72 -12.84
N ALA A 741 -14.62 -5.25 -12.15
CA ALA A 741 -15.64 -6.12 -11.56
C ALA A 741 -16.40 -6.94 -12.62
N GLU A 742 -16.71 -6.33 -13.78
CA GLU A 742 -17.34 -7.02 -14.91
C GLU A 742 -16.42 -8.10 -15.49
N MET A 743 -15.14 -7.77 -15.72
CA MET A 743 -14.16 -8.74 -16.20
C MET A 743 -13.97 -9.90 -15.23
N ASP A 744 -13.87 -9.61 -13.93
CA ASP A 744 -13.74 -10.64 -12.90
C ASP A 744 -14.97 -11.56 -12.86
N ALA A 745 -16.18 -10.99 -12.95
CA ALA A 745 -17.41 -11.78 -12.97
C ALA A 745 -17.48 -12.73 -14.18
N LEU A 746 -17.08 -12.28 -15.38
CA LEU A 746 -17.06 -13.12 -16.59
C LEU A 746 -16.05 -14.25 -16.47
N VAL A 747 -14.85 -13.95 -15.97
CA VAL A 747 -13.77 -14.93 -15.78
C VAL A 747 -14.15 -15.96 -14.70
N GLU A 748 -14.77 -15.51 -13.61
CA GLU A 748 -15.28 -16.40 -12.56
C GLU A 748 -16.41 -17.30 -13.04
N ALA A 749 -17.35 -16.76 -13.83
CA ALA A 749 -18.44 -17.53 -14.42
C ALA A 749 -17.93 -18.66 -15.35
N ALA A 750 -16.75 -18.50 -15.95
CA ALA A 750 -16.10 -19.50 -16.77
C ALA A 750 -15.30 -20.57 -15.97
N GLY A 751 -15.30 -20.51 -14.64
CA GLY A 751 -14.64 -21.49 -13.77
C GLY A 751 -13.18 -21.17 -13.43
N PHE A 752 -12.81 -19.89 -13.44
CA PHE A 752 -11.50 -19.43 -12.99
C PHE A 752 -11.61 -18.65 -11.67
N LYS A 753 -10.49 -18.51 -10.97
CA LYS A 753 -10.35 -17.64 -9.79
C LYS A 753 -9.21 -16.64 -10.02
N LYS A 754 -9.49 -15.34 -9.96
CA LYS A 754 -8.43 -14.32 -10.02
C LYS A 754 -7.45 -14.49 -8.86
N VAL A 755 -6.16 -14.45 -9.15
CA VAL A 755 -5.07 -14.66 -8.18
C VAL A 755 -4.02 -13.54 -8.19
N ASP A 756 -3.94 -12.75 -9.26
CA ASP A 756 -2.97 -11.65 -9.38
C ASP A 756 -3.44 -10.61 -10.38
N GLN A 757 -2.94 -9.39 -10.26
CA GLN A 757 -3.27 -8.29 -11.17
C GLN A 757 -2.20 -7.18 -11.13
N CYS A 758 -1.84 -6.70 -12.32
CA CYS A 758 -1.08 -5.48 -12.55
C CYS A 758 -1.97 -4.42 -13.21
N ILE A 759 -1.68 -3.15 -12.94
CA ILE A 759 -2.29 -2.00 -13.63
C ILE A 759 -1.19 -0.98 -13.96
N ASP A 760 -1.34 -0.29 -15.09
CA ASP A 760 -0.47 0.83 -15.44
C ASP A 760 -0.75 2.06 -14.55
N GLU A 761 0.21 2.98 -14.48
CA GLU A 761 0.11 4.16 -13.61
C GLU A 761 -0.96 5.17 -14.04
N PHE A 762 -1.43 5.11 -15.29
CA PHE A 762 -2.50 5.94 -15.81
C PHE A 762 -3.89 5.39 -15.46
N GLY A 763 -3.96 4.13 -14.98
CA GLY A 763 -5.21 3.47 -14.61
C GLY A 763 -6.08 3.08 -15.81
N ILE A 764 -5.47 2.77 -16.96
CA ILE A 764 -6.17 2.49 -18.21
C ILE A 764 -6.35 0.99 -18.42
N PHE A 765 -5.26 0.23 -18.37
CA PHE A 765 -5.17 -1.18 -18.68
C PHE A 765 -4.80 -2.02 -17.46
N THR A 766 -5.60 -3.05 -17.22
CA THR A 766 -5.30 -4.10 -16.25
C THR A 766 -4.75 -5.33 -16.98
N VAL A 767 -3.83 -6.04 -16.31
CA VAL A 767 -3.37 -7.36 -16.72
C VAL A 767 -3.54 -8.28 -15.52
N SER A 768 -4.51 -9.18 -15.62
CA SER A 768 -4.94 -10.05 -14.52
C SER A 768 -4.53 -11.49 -14.80
N VAL A 769 -4.34 -12.26 -13.73
CA VAL A 769 -4.10 -13.69 -13.80
C VAL A 769 -5.18 -14.42 -13.02
N ALA A 770 -5.81 -15.39 -13.68
CA ALA A 770 -6.76 -16.28 -13.04
C ALA A 770 -6.31 -17.74 -13.14
N GLN A 771 -6.49 -18.48 -12.06
CA GLN A 771 -6.21 -19.90 -11.98
C GLN A 771 -7.46 -20.70 -12.34
N LYS A 772 -7.32 -21.73 -13.18
CA LYS A 772 -8.41 -22.65 -13.47
C LYS A 772 -8.66 -23.59 -12.28
N LEU A 773 -9.91 -23.70 -11.84
CA LEU A 773 -10.34 -24.51 -10.70
C LEU A 773 -10.42 -26.02 -11.01
#